data_AF-A0A1I7K4S0-F1
#
_entry.id   AF-A0A1I7K4S0-F1
#
_cell.length_a   1.000
_cell.length_b   1.000
_cell.length_c   1.000
_cell.angle_alpha   90.00
_cell.angle_beta   90.00
_cell.angle_gamma   90.00
#
_symmetry.space_group_name_H-M   'P 1'
#
loop_
_entity.id
_entity.type
_entity.pdbx_description
1 polymer ?
#
loop_
_entity_poly.entity_id
_entity_poly.type
_entity_poly.pdbx_seq_one_letter_code
_entity_poly.pdbx_strand_id
1 'polypeptide(L)'
;MIARLIGWSARNLVLVLVGTVFAVAAGVMALRTLPLDAIPDLSDVQAIVYTEYPGQAPQVVEDQVTYPLTTAMLTVPKAKVVRGFSFFGVSFVYVIFEDGTDPYWGRSRVLEYLNAAASRLPAGVTPTLGPDATGVGWVYQYVVVAKERTLAELRSLQDWVVRFGASRAEGVAEVAGVGGFVKQYNVVVDPNRLRAQGISLNKLRDAIRASNADVGGRTVELSEFEFMVRGRGYLRSVADIENIVLKTTGGAPLRVRDVARVELGPDERRGITEMNGDGEVAGGIVLQRFGANALTVIENAKAKLAEVAKSLPAGTEILPVYDRSQLIDAAIETLRHTLVEESVVVSLVCIVFLLHVRSALVAILMLPVGILMAFAGMKALGLGANIMSLGGIAIAVGAMIDAAIVMIENAHKHLERARPDKPRVEILVEAAGEVGPSLFFSLLIITVSFLPIFTLEGEEGRLFGPLALTKTFAMAAAALLSVTLVPALMVLFVRGRIVPEHRNPVNRLLIWLYRPVIAGVLRARLPTILLALGVLAVTVWPARQLGSEFMPELDEGTLMYMPTTLPGISVTKAGELLATQDRIIKSFPEVASVYGKAGRASTATDPAPMEMAETIISLKPKAEWRPGVTLASLKAEMDRALQFPGVSNAWTQPIRARIDMLSTGIRTPVGIKVLGTDLGAMEKVARQVEAVVRDVPGTSSAYAERVIGGYFLDITPDREALGRYGLMVGDVQDVVASALGGQSVTNTVEGRERYTVNVRYPRAFRSDPRAIADEVQVPLPAGGTVPLGEVAKVELTRGPTSIRTENGQLAVYIFVDLTGRDLGGYVADARAAVDREVRLPQGTTLQWSGQYEYLERAEARLRIVVPLTLLVVFLLLYLNFRRLTETLIVMLSLPFALVGGVWLMWWMGFNMSVAVAVGFIALAGVAAETGVIMLVYLDHALDEVRAGCRREGRPLTREDLRQAIMVGAVERVRPKMMTVVAIMAGLLPILWSTGSGSEVMQRIAVPMIGGMVSSTVLTLVVIPAVYALVKGRGLPEAAAEGARMPLAAE
;
A
#
# COMPACT_ATOMS: atom_id res chain seq x y z
N MET A 1 44.95 -3.12 -4.00
CA MET A 1 44.40 -2.03 -3.17
C MET A 1 43.74 -2.57 -1.91
N ILE A 2 42.72 -3.44 -2.03
CA ILE A 2 41.97 -4.01 -0.88
C ILE A 2 42.88 -4.66 0.18
N ALA A 3 43.83 -5.51 -0.23
CA ALA A 3 44.77 -6.13 0.71
C ALA A 3 45.64 -5.11 1.50
N ARG A 4 45.95 -3.95 0.91
CA ARG A 4 46.67 -2.87 1.61
C ARG A 4 45.79 -2.18 2.65
N LEU A 5 44.49 -2.00 2.35
CA LEU A 5 43.52 -1.44 3.29
C LEU A 5 43.30 -2.36 4.49
N ILE A 6 43.24 -3.67 4.26
CA ILE A 6 43.15 -4.70 5.32
C ILE A 6 44.38 -4.62 6.22
N GLY A 7 45.58 -4.59 5.63
CA GLY A 7 46.84 -4.48 6.38
C GLY A 7 46.95 -3.16 7.17
N TRP A 8 46.45 -2.05 6.62
CA TRP A 8 46.37 -0.77 7.32
C TRP A 8 45.39 -0.81 8.50
N SER A 9 44.19 -1.37 8.30
CA SER A 9 43.14 -1.45 9.31
C SER A 9 43.55 -2.34 10.49
N ALA A 10 44.20 -3.48 10.21
CA ALA A 10 44.69 -4.39 11.23
C ALA A 10 45.83 -3.79 12.09
N ARG A 11 46.61 -2.83 11.55
CA ARG A 11 47.70 -2.16 12.28
C ARG A 11 47.24 -0.91 13.03
N ASN A 12 46.16 -0.25 12.58
CA ASN A 12 45.66 1.01 13.15
C ASN A 12 44.37 0.81 13.97
N LEU A 13 44.44 -0.04 15.01
CA LEU A 13 43.28 -0.46 15.81
C LEU A 13 42.50 0.73 16.41
N VAL A 14 43.20 1.73 16.95
CA VAL A 14 42.57 2.88 17.63
C VAL A 14 41.69 3.67 16.66
N LEU A 15 42.19 3.95 15.45
CA LEU A 15 41.44 4.74 14.46
C LEU A 15 40.20 3.99 13.96
N VAL A 16 40.32 2.68 13.73
CA VAL A 16 39.18 1.85 13.28
C VAL A 16 38.10 1.77 14.38
N LEU A 17 38.50 1.58 15.64
CA LEU A 17 37.56 1.54 16.77
C LEU A 17 36.87 2.90 16.98
N VAL A 18 37.60 4.00 16.93
CA VAL A 18 37.02 5.36 17.01
C VAL A 18 36.03 5.61 15.87
N GLY A 19 36.40 5.27 14.62
CA GLY A 19 35.49 5.36 13.48
C GLY A 19 34.23 4.50 13.65
N THR A 20 34.38 3.31 14.25
CA THR A 20 33.25 2.43 14.56
C THR A 20 32.33 3.04 15.61
N VAL A 21 32.87 3.67 16.66
CA VAL A 21 32.08 4.39 17.68
C VAL A 21 31.28 5.53 17.05
N PHE A 22 31.87 6.32 16.15
CA PHE A 22 31.13 7.36 15.42
C PHE A 22 30.04 6.78 14.51
N ALA A 23 30.31 5.67 13.82
CA ALA A 23 29.31 4.98 13.01
C ALA A 23 28.13 4.45 13.84
N VAL A 24 28.41 3.87 15.01
CA VAL A 24 27.41 3.41 15.98
C VAL A 24 26.60 4.59 16.51
N ALA A 25 27.24 5.69 16.89
CA ALA A 25 26.54 6.89 17.37
C ALA A 25 25.62 7.49 16.30
N ALA A 26 26.09 7.58 15.05
CA ALA A 26 25.29 8.04 13.91
C ALA A 26 24.09 7.10 13.66
N GLY A 27 24.30 5.79 13.71
CA GLY A 27 23.24 4.80 13.55
C GLY A 27 22.21 4.82 14.68
N VAL A 28 22.62 5.01 15.94
CA VAL A 28 21.69 5.13 17.08
C VAL A 28 20.88 6.42 16.98
N MET A 29 21.49 7.53 16.55
CA MET A 29 20.78 8.78 16.30
C MET A 29 19.77 8.64 15.16
N ALA A 30 20.15 7.95 14.07
CA ALA A 30 19.25 7.64 12.97
C ALA A 30 18.07 6.78 13.44
N LEU A 31 18.33 5.70 14.18
CA LEU A 31 17.29 4.80 14.71
C LEU A 31 16.24 5.55 15.56
N ARG A 32 16.66 6.56 16.34
CA ARG A 32 15.74 7.35 17.18
C ARG A 32 14.93 8.40 16.45
N THR A 33 15.35 8.80 15.25
CA THR A 33 14.76 9.94 14.51
C THR A 33 14.16 9.55 13.17
N LEU A 34 14.19 8.26 12.82
CA LEU A 34 13.59 7.74 11.61
C LEU A 34 12.06 7.70 11.73
N PRO A 35 11.33 8.13 10.69
CA PRO A 35 9.87 8.03 10.71
C PRO A 35 9.45 6.56 10.64
N LEU A 36 8.53 6.15 11.51
CA LEU A 36 7.93 4.83 11.60
C LEU A 36 6.56 4.75 10.90
N ASP A 37 6.34 3.70 10.13
CA ASP A 37 5.03 3.35 9.56
C ASP A 37 4.93 1.82 9.38
N ALA A 38 3.73 1.28 9.16
CA ALA A 38 3.54 -0.15 8.96
C ALA A 38 4.06 -0.59 7.58
N ILE A 39 3.67 0.16 6.53
CA ILE A 39 4.07 -0.06 5.14
C ILE A 39 4.57 1.26 4.54
N PRO A 40 5.40 1.23 3.47
CA PRO A 40 5.71 2.45 2.73
C PRO A 40 4.44 3.05 2.11
N ASP A 41 4.45 4.36 1.88
CA ASP A 41 3.35 5.03 1.18
C ASP A 41 3.30 4.58 -0.29
N LEU A 42 2.31 3.77 -0.62
CA LEU A 42 2.07 3.24 -1.96
C LEU A 42 1.21 4.18 -2.82
N SER A 43 0.73 5.29 -2.27
CA SER A 43 -0.26 6.14 -2.95
C SER A 43 0.33 6.94 -4.10
N ASP A 44 -0.25 6.83 -5.29
CA ASP A 44 0.07 7.71 -6.42
C ASP A 44 -0.05 9.19 -6.02
N VAL A 45 0.79 10.02 -6.63
CA VAL A 45 0.70 11.46 -6.43
C VAL A 45 -0.56 11.95 -7.13
N GLN A 46 -1.48 12.51 -6.35
CA GLN A 46 -2.76 12.97 -6.88
C GLN A 46 -3.18 14.32 -6.30
N ALA A 47 -3.95 15.05 -7.11
CA ALA A 47 -4.65 16.24 -6.68
C ALA A 47 -6.16 16.04 -6.91
N ILE A 48 -6.95 16.34 -5.88
CA ILE A 48 -8.41 16.23 -5.95
C ILE A 48 -8.97 17.63 -6.16
N VAL A 49 -9.83 17.82 -7.14
CA VAL A 49 -10.66 19.01 -7.31
C VAL A 49 -12.08 18.63 -6.90
N TYR A 50 -12.59 19.30 -5.87
CA TYR A 50 -13.92 19.09 -5.33
C TYR A 50 -14.79 20.30 -5.61
N THR A 51 -15.96 20.07 -6.22
CA THR A 51 -16.86 21.14 -6.62
C THR A 51 -18.29 20.81 -6.19
N GLU A 52 -18.88 21.67 -5.38
CA GLU A 52 -20.28 21.55 -4.98
C GLU A 52 -21.17 22.27 -5.99
N TYR A 53 -22.22 21.59 -6.42
CA TYR A 53 -23.29 22.18 -7.22
C TYR A 53 -24.66 21.72 -6.68
N PRO A 54 -25.05 22.17 -5.47
CA PRO A 54 -26.14 21.58 -4.71
C PRO A 54 -27.48 21.55 -5.48
N GLY A 55 -28.22 20.45 -5.33
CA GLY A 55 -29.54 20.25 -5.94
C GLY A 55 -29.53 19.84 -7.41
N GLN A 56 -28.36 19.74 -8.04
CA GLN A 56 -28.26 19.38 -9.46
C GLN A 56 -28.15 17.87 -9.68
N ALA A 57 -28.79 17.39 -10.75
CA ALA A 57 -28.74 16.00 -11.17
C ALA A 57 -27.33 15.60 -11.66
N PRO A 58 -26.93 14.31 -11.54
CA PRO A 58 -25.63 13.83 -11.98
C PRO A 58 -25.28 14.18 -13.43
N GLN A 59 -26.26 14.12 -14.35
CA GLN A 59 -26.07 14.50 -15.76
C GLN A 59 -25.70 15.98 -15.91
N VAL A 60 -26.38 16.88 -15.18
CA VAL A 60 -26.08 18.32 -15.23
C VAL A 60 -24.71 18.61 -14.63
N VAL A 61 -24.36 17.92 -13.55
CA VAL A 61 -23.04 18.03 -12.92
C VAL A 61 -21.95 17.55 -13.88
N GLU A 62 -22.17 16.45 -14.60
CA GLU A 62 -21.25 15.96 -15.62
C GLU A 62 -21.05 17.00 -16.71
N ASP A 63 -22.13 17.43 -17.36
CA ASP A 63 -22.07 18.27 -18.56
C ASP A 63 -21.52 19.69 -18.26
N GLN A 64 -21.85 20.26 -17.10
CA GLN A 64 -21.56 21.67 -16.77
C GLN A 64 -20.34 21.85 -15.85
N VAL A 65 -19.91 20.80 -15.12
CA VAL A 65 -18.85 20.92 -14.12
C VAL A 65 -17.75 19.89 -14.35
N THR A 66 -18.05 18.60 -14.25
CA THR A 66 -17.04 17.54 -14.29
C THR A 66 -16.36 17.45 -15.66
N TYR A 67 -17.11 17.48 -16.75
CA TYR A 67 -16.55 17.37 -18.10
C TYR A 67 -15.63 18.56 -18.46
N PRO A 68 -16.03 19.84 -18.25
CA PRO A 68 -15.12 20.97 -18.43
C PRO A 68 -13.86 20.91 -17.55
N LEU A 69 -13.98 20.42 -16.31
CA LEU A 69 -12.85 20.28 -15.39
C LEU A 69 -11.92 19.14 -15.83
N THR A 70 -12.43 17.94 -16.09
CA THR A 70 -11.63 16.78 -16.49
C THR A 70 -10.88 17.04 -17.79
N THR A 71 -11.54 17.62 -18.79
CA THR A 71 -10.91 17.96 -20.09
C THR A 71 -9.81 19.01 -19.95
N ALA A 72 -9.98 20.01 -19.07
CA ALA A 72 -8.91 20.96 -18.76
C ALA A 72 -7.73 20.26 -18.06
N MET A 73 -8.02 19.38 -17.09
CA MET A 73 -7.00 18.68 -16.30
C MET A 73 -6.20 17.66 -17.11
N LEU A 74 -6.73 17.11 -18.21
CA LEU A 74 -5.99 16.19 -19.08
C LEU A 74 -4.74 16.82 -19.70
N THR A 75 -4.75 18.13 -19.87
CA THR A 75 -3.63 18.89 -20.45
C THR A 75 -2.64 19.38 -19.41
N VAL A 76 -2.85 19.05 -18.13
CA VAL A 76 -1.89 19.34 -17.06
C VAL A 76 -0.64 18.50 -17.29
N PRO A 77 0.57 19.10 -17.28
CA PRO A 77 1.80 18.36 -17.51
C PRO A 77 1.99 17.24 -16.47
N LYS A 78 2.43 16.06 -16.94
CA LYS A 78 2.60 14.82 -16.17
C LYS A 78 1.30 14.21 -15.62
N ALA A 79 0.12 14.67 -16.05
CA ALA A 79 -1.13 13.99 -15.74
C ALA A 79 -1.13 12.62 -16.46
N LYS A 80 -1.20 11.55 -15.69
CA LYS A 80 -1.24 10.17 -16.17
C LYS A 80 -2.67 9.72 -16.44
N VAL A 81 -3.56 9.97 -15.48
CA VAL A 81 -5.00 9.65 -15.58
C VAL A 81 -5.80 10.75 -14.90
N VAL A 82 -6.92 11.14 -15.51
CA VAL A 82 -7.90 12.04 -14.88
C VAL A 82 -9.22 11.31 -14.73
N ARG A 83 -9.71 11.17 -13.50
CA ARG A 83 -11.00 10.52 -13.20
C ARG A 83 -12.02 11.55 -12.75
N GLY A 84 -13.20 11.52 -13.33
CA GLY A 84 -14.34 12.33 -12.93
C GLY A 84 -15.42 11.47 -12.28
N PHE A 85 -16.00 11.96 -11.19
CA PHE A 85 -17.17 11.38 -10.54
C PHE A 85 -18.23 12.47 -10.36
N SER A 86 -19.32 12.31 -11.08
CA SER A 86 -20.47 13.20 -11.05
C SER A 86 -21.59 12.53 -10.25
N PHE A 87 -21.80 13.01 -9.03
CA PHE A 87 -22.91 12.57 -8.18
C PHE A 87 -23.97 13.67 -8.10
N PHE A 88 -25.10 13.35 -7.47
CA PHE A 88 -26.12 14.33 -7.20
C PHE A 88 -25.56 15.46 -6.32
N GLY A 89 -25.53 16.67 -6.86
CA GLY A 89 -25.10 17.88 -6.18
C GLY A 89 -23.58 18.11 -6.06
N VAL A 90 -22.72 17.20 -6.53
CA VAL A 90 -21.26 17.30 -6.35
C VAL A 90 -20.45 16.64 -7.46
N SER A 91 -19.29 17.22 -7.75
CA SER A 91 -18.30 16.73 -8.69
C SER A 91 -16.96 16.48 -7.98
N PHE A 92 -16.35 15.32 -8.24
CA PHE A 92 -14.98 15.01 -7.84
C PHE A 92 -14.14 14.77 -9.09
N VAL A 93 -13.01 15.47 -9.20
CA VAL A 93 -12.03 15.24 -10.26
C VAL A 93 -10.69 14.88 -9.63
N TYR A 94 -10.23 13.67 -9.90
CA TYR A 94 -8.94 13.14 -9.42
C TYR A 94 -7.93 13.24 -10.55
N VAL A 95 -6.89 14.03 -10.34
CA VAL A 95 -5.75 14.18 -11.27
C VAL A 95 -4.60 13.35 -10.72
N ILE A 96 -4.30 12.23 -11.37
CA ILE A 96 -3.23 11.30 -10.98
C ILE A 96 -2.02 11.60 -11.84
N PHE A 97 -0.87 11.78 -11.20
CA PHE A 97 0.38 12.13 -11.87
C PHE A 97 1.27 10.92 -12.16
N GLU A 98 2.22 11.10 -13.07
CA GLU A 98 3.34 10.18 -13.27
C GLU A 98 4.21 10.07 -12.01
N ASP A 99 4.86 8.91 -11.84
CA ASP A 99 5.77 8.65 -10.72
C ASP A 99 6.92 9.67 -10.65
N GLY A 100 7.32 10.02 -9.43
CA GLY A 100 8.39 11.00 -9.17
C GLY A 100 7.97 12.47 -9.32
N THR A 101 6.69 12.75 -9.57
CA THR A 101 6.16 14.12 -9.54
C THR A 101 6.09 14.63 -8.10
N ASP A 102 6.59 15.85 -7.85
CA ASP A 102 6.41 16.49 -6.54
C ASP A 102 4.92 16.82 -6.30
N PRO A 103 4.31 16.36 -5.17
CA PRO A 103 2.91 16.64 -4.86
C PRO A 103 2.57 18.12 -4.85
N TYR A 104 3.44 18.99 -4.31
CA TYR A 104 3.16 20.42 -4.22
C TYR A 104 3.26 21.10 -5.59
N TRP A 105 4.20 20.67 -6.44
CA TRP A 105 4.24 21.06 -7.83
C TRP A 105 2.96 20.65 -8.57
N GLY A 106 2.52 19.39 -8.44
CA GLY A 106 1.30 18.88 -9.08
C GLY A 106 0.06 19.67 -8.66
N ARG A 107 -0.09 19.92 -7.36
CA ARG A 107 -1.16 20.77 -6.79
C ARG A 107 -1.11 22.20 -7.33
N SER A 108 0.08 22.79 -7.43
CA SER A 108 0.25 24.15 -7.97
C SER A 108 -0.08 24.23 -9.46
N ARG A 109 0.27 23.19 -10.24
CA ARG A 109 -0.11 23.08 -11.66
C ARG A 109 -1.63 22.94 -11.82
N VAL A 110 -2.26 22.09 -11.00
CA VAL A 110 -3.73 21.93 -11.01
C VAL A 110 -4.42 23.24 -10.67
N LEU A 111 -3.94 23.99 -9.68
CA LEU A 111 -4.51 25.27 -9.29
C LEU A 111 -4.45 26.31 -10.43
N GLU A 112 -3.36 26.34 -11.21
CA GLU A 112 -3.22 27.24 -12.37
C GLU A 112 -4.28 26.93 -13.44
N TYR A 113 -4.42 25.66 -13.81
CA TYR A 113 -5.42 25.24 -14.80
C TYR A 113 -6.85 25.39 -14.26
N LEU A 114 -7.04 25.20 -12.95
CA LEU A 114 -8.32 25.36 -12.28
C LEU A 114 -8.81 26.80 -12.36
N ASN A 115 -7.91 27.77 -12.18
CA ASN A 115 -8.25 29.19 -12.27
C ASN A 115 -8.76 29.57 -13.67
N ALA A 116 -8.14 29.03 -14.72
CA ALA A 116 -8.60 29.23 -16.09
C ALA A 116 -9.94 28.52 -16.35
N ALA A 117 -10.09 27.27 -15.88
CA ALA A 117 -11.30 26.48 -16.05
C ALA A 117 -12.52 27.04 -15.28
N ALA A 118 -12.29 27.67 -14.12
CA ALA A 118 -13.33 28.23 -13.28
C ALA A 118 -14.18 29.29 -14.01
N SER A 119 -13.59 30.02 -14.98
CA SER A 119 -14.32 30.99 -15.80
C SER A 119 -15.40 30.38 -16.72
N ARG A 120 -15.33 29.07 -16.97
CA ARG A 120 -16.27 28.32 -17.82
C ARG A 120 -17.38 27.64 -17.02
N LEU A 121 -17.29 27.65 -15.69
CA LEU A 121 -18.27 27.01 -14.81
C LEU A 121 -19.50 27.90 -14.61
N PRO A 122 -20.67 27.31 -14.26
CA PRO A 122 -21.87 28.07 -13.94
C PRO A 122 -21.66 29.09 -12.83
N ALA A 123 -22.41 30.19 -12.87
CA ALA A 123 -22.33 31.23 -11.84
C ALA A 123 -22.65 30.67 -10.43
N GLY A 124 -21.81 31.00 -9.45
CA GLY A 124 -21.95 30.53 -8.06
C GLY A 124 -21.34 29.14 -7.80
N VAL A 125 -20.80 28.46 -8.81
CA VAL A 125 -20.05 27.20 -8.64
C VAL A 125 -18.57 27.53 -8.51
N THR A 126 -18.00 27.22 -7.34
CA THR A 126 -16.57 27.47 -7.07
C THR A 126 -15.85 26.14 -6.85
N PRO A 127 -14.99 25.71 -7.78
CA PRO A 127 -14.22 24.50 -7.57
C PRO A 127 -13.12 24.74 -6.55
N THR A 128 -12.88 23.76 -5.70
CA THR A 128 -11.91 23.83 -4.59
C THR A 128 -10.88 22.72 -4.71
N LEU A 129 -9.67 22.99 -4.25
CA LEU A 129 -8.63 21.96 -4.17
C LEU A 129 -8.83 21.18 -2.87
N GLY A 130 -8.85 19.84 -2.97
CA GLY A 130 -8.94 18.93 -1.84
C GLY A 130 -7.73 19.01 -0.89
N PRO A 131 -7.79 18.31 0.25
CA PRO A 131 -6.74 18.36 1.26
C PRO A 131 -5.38 17.87 0.70
N ASP A 132 -4.31 18.18 1.42
CA ASP A 132 -2.95 17.67 1.15
C ASP A 132 -2.77 16.24 1.69
N ALA A 133 -3.73 15.38 1.34
CA ALA A 133 -3.85 14.00 1.81
C ALA A 133 -4.55 13.14 0.75
N THR A 134 -4.39 11.83 0.87
CA THR A 134 -5.05 10.83 0.03
C THR A 134 -6.03 9.98 0.85
N GLY A 135 -6.74 9.05 0.22
CA GLY A 135 -7.58 8.08 0.93
C GLY A 135 -6.79 7.19 1.91
N VAL A 136 -5.50 6.98 1.65
CA VAL A 136 -4.56 6.27 2.55
C VAL A 136 -4.21 7.13 3.77
N GLY A 137 -4.48 8.45 3.73
CA GLY A 137 -4.20 9.37 4.82
C GLY A 137 -5.08 9.19 6.06
N TRP A 138 -6.07 8.30 6.03
CA TRP A 138 -7.02 8.08 7.12
C TRP A 138 -6.38 7.27 8.24
N VAL A 139 -5.74 7.96 9.20
CA VAL A 139 -4.89 7.33 10.22
C VAL A 139 -5.60 7.08 11.55
N TYR A 140 -6.60 7.90 11.88
CA TYR A 140 -7.32 7.82 13.14
C TYR A 140 -8.78 8.23 12.95
N GLN A 141 -9.72 7.43 13.44
CA GLN A 141 -11.15 7.73 13.41
C GLN A 141 -11.73 7.61 14.82
N TYR A 142 -12.68 8.48 15.13
CA TYR A 142 -13.31 8.53 16.44
C TYR A 142 -14.79 8.91 16.33
N VAL A 143 -15.53 8.63 17.40
CA VAL A 143 -16.93 9.04 17.58
C VAL A 143 -17.05 9.93 18.81
N VAL A 144 -17.99 10.88 18.76
CA VAL A 144 -18.35 11.75 19.88
C VAL A 144 -19.68 11.25 20.44
N VAL A 145 -19.67 10.80 21.69
CA VAL A 145 -20.84 10.19 22.34
C VAL A 145 -21.20 10.94 23.60
N ALA A 146 -22.49 11.14 23.84
CA ALA A 146 -23.03 11.64 25.10
C ALA A 146 -24.46 11.14 25.29
N LYS A 147 -24.81 10.65 26.48
CA LYS A 147 -26.15 10.08 26.75
C LYS A 147 -27.28 11.12 26.72
N GLU A 148 -26.98 12.36 27.11
CA GLU A 148 -27.97 13.43 27.30
C GLU A 148 -27.98 14.45 26.15
N ARG A 149 -27.37 14.13 24.99
CA ARG A 149 -27.30 15.04 23.84
C ARG A 149 -27.86 14.41 22.58
N THR A 150 -28.44 15.26 21.74
CA THR A 150 -28.92 14.88 20.42
C THR A 150 -27.78 14.74 19.42
N LEU A 151 -28.02 13.99 18.34
CA LEU A 151 -27.08 13.87 17.22
C LEU A 151 -26.75 15.22 16.55
N ALA A 152 -27.68 16.18 16.59
CA ALA A 152 -27.42 17.52 16.07
C ALA A 152 -26.41 18.29 16.93
N GLU A 153 -26.55 18.22 18.26
CA GLU A 153 -25.60 18.84 19.19
C GLU A 153 -24.23 18.17 19.12
N LEU A 154 -24.18 16.83 19.02
CA LEU A 154 -22.93 16.09 18.86
C LEU A 154 -22.23 16.45 17.54
N ARG A 155 -22.98 16.57 16.44
CA ARG A 155 -22.44 17.01 15.15
C ARG A 155 -21.94 18.46 15.21
N SER A 156 -22.65 19.36 15.87
CA SER A 156 -22.20 20.74 16.10
C SER A 156 -20.92 20.79 16.93
N LEU A 157 -20.82 20.00 18.02
CA LEU A 157 -19.58 19.88 18.81
C LEU A 157 -18.43 19.36 17.95
N GLN A 158 -18.69 18.36 17.11
CA GLN A 158 -17.69 17.83 16.19
C GLN A 158 -17.19 18.91 15.22
N ASP A 159 -18.08 19.58 14.50
CA ASP A 159 -17.71 20.51 13.42
C ASP A 159 -17.09 21.82 13.94
N TRP A 160 -17.51 22.30 15.11
CA TRP A 160 -17.15 23.63 15.63
C TRP A 160 -16.19 23.62 16.83
N VAL A 161 -15.97 22.47 17.48
CA VAL A 161 -15.06 22.36 18.63
C VAL A 161 -13.98 21.31 18.38
N VAL A 162 -14.38 20.04 18.22
CA VAL A 162 -13.44 18.91 18.16
C VAL A 162 -12.58 18.98 16.90
N ARG A 163 -13.19 19.23 15.73
CA ARG A 163 -12.48 19.41 14.45
C ARG A 163 -11.36 20.45 14.56
N PHE A 164 -11.66 21.65 15.04
CA PHE A 164 -10.66 22.72 15.14
C PHE A 164 -9.57 22.44 16.17
N GLY A 165 -9.88 21.72 17.25
CA GLY A 165 -8.88 21.30 18.22
C GLY A 165 -7.93 20.25 17.66
N ALA A 166 -8.49 19.24 16.97
CA ALA A 166 -7.72 18.15 16.36
C ALA A 166 -6.90 18.63 15.14
N SER A 167 -7.42 19.55 14.32
CA SER A 167 -6.70 20.11 13.17
C SER A 167 -5.44 20.91 13.54
N ARG A 168 -5.28 21.29 14.81
CA ARG A 168 -4.05 21.95 15.30
C ARG A 168 -2.91 20.96 15.55
N ALA A 169 -3.17 19.66 15.53
CA ALA A 169 -2.14 18.66 15.68
C ALA A 169 -1.16 18.72 14.51
N GLU A 170 0.14 18.66 14.81
CA GLU A 170 1.19 18.71 13.80
C GLU A 170 1.09 17.50 12.85
N GLY A 171 1.22 17.76 11.55
CA GLY A 171 1.15 16.77 10.48
C GLY A 171 -0.27 16.33 10.08
N VAL A 172 -1.32 16.85 10.73
CA VAL A 172 -2.70 16.71 10.24
C VAL A 172 -2.93 17.63 9.02
N ALA A 173 -3.55 17.09 7.97
CA ALA A 173 -3.99 17.85 6.80
C ALA A 173 -5.44 18.32 6.94
N GLU A 174 -6.32 17.45 7.40
CA GLU A 174 -7.75 17.72 7.55
C GLU A 174 -8.34 16.88 8.68
N VAL A 175 -9.38 17.39 9.33
CA VAL A 175 -10.26 16.58 10.18
C VAL A 175 -11.67 16.65 9.60
N ALA A 176 -12.16 15.54 9.07
CA ALA A 176 -13.44 15.48 8.38
C ALA A 176 -14.56 15.03 9.32
N GLY A 177 -15.69 15.76 9.33
CA GLY A 177 -16.88 15.35 10.06
C GLY A 177 -17.65 14.26 9.29
N VAL A 178 -18.21 13.29 10.01
CA VAL A 178 -18.99 12.19 9.42
C VAL A 178 -20.17 11.83 10.33
N GLY A 179 -21.31 11.46 9.74
CA GLY A 179 -22.53 11.11 10.48
C GLY A 179 -23.20 12.28 11.21
N GLY A 180 -24.12 11.97 12.13
CA GLY A 180 -24.93 12.97 12.85
C GLY A 180 -25.87 13.81 11.96
N PHE A 181 -26.49 14.83 12.57
CA PHE A 181 -27.38 15.77 11.88
C PHE A 181 -26.78 17.17 11.87
N VAL A 182 -26.61 17.78 10.69
CA VAL A 182 -26.23 19.20 10.63
C VAL A 182 -27.46 20.04 10.93
N LYS A 183 -27.38 20.93 11.93
CA LYS A 183 -28.49 21.83 12.30
C LYS A 183 -28.81 22.78 11.14
N GLN A 184 -30.09 22.93 10.82
CA GLN A 184 -30.60 23.80 9.78
C GLN A 184 -31.86 24.52 10.26
N TYR A 185 -32.01 25.79 9.89
CA TYR A 185 -33.24 26.56 10.09
C TYR A 185 -34.17 26.34 8.90
N ASN A 186 -35.26 25.64 9.14
CA ASN A 186 -36.24 25.29 8.11
C ASN A 186 -37.42 26.25 8.16
N VAL A 187 -37.61 27.05 7.11
CA VAL A 187 -38.79 27.90 6.93
C VAL A 187 -39.81 27.13 6.09
N VAL A 188 -40.76 26.49 6.77
CA VAL A 188 -41.80 25.64 6.17
C VAL A 188 -43.01 26.51 5.81
N VAL A 189 -43.15 26.82 4.52
CA VAL A 189 -44.08 27.82 4.01
C VAL A 189 -45.45 27.22 3.69
N ASP A 190 -46.53 27.83 4.17
CA ASP A 190 -47.89 27.44 3.82
C ASP A 190 -48.33 28.14 2.51
N PRO A 191 -48.47 27.41 1.39
CA PRO A 191 -48.81 28.00 0.10
C PRO A 191 -50.21 28.66 0.09
N ASN A 192 -51.14 28.17 0.89
CA ASN A 192 -52.49 28.73 0.97
C ASN A 192 -52.48 30.07 1.69
N ARG A 193 -51.70 30.20 2.75
CA ARG A 193 -51.51 31.47 3.46
C ARG A 193 -50.77 32.49 2.60
N LEU A 194 -49.74 32.07 1.86
CA LEU A 194 -49.06 32.95 0.89
C LEU A 194 -50.05 33.52 -0.11
N ARG A 195 -50.91 32.66 -0.69
CA ARG A 195 -51.95 33.07 -1.66
C ARG A 195 -52.95 34.03 -1.03
N ALA A 196 -53.49 33.70 0.15
CA ALA A 196 -54.47 34.51 0.86
C ALA A 196 -53.94 35.92 1.20
N GLN A 197 -52.63 36.02 1.48
CA GLN A 197 -51.97 37.29 1.81
C GLN A 197 -51.37 38.02 0.59
N GLY A 198 -51.47 37.44 -0.61
CA GLY A 198 -50.91 38.00 -1.85
C GLY A 198 -49.38 38.16 -1.81
N ILE A 199 -48.67 37.22 -1.18
CA ILE A 199 -47.22 37.19 -1.10
C ILE A 199 -46.70 36.01 -1.93
N SER A 200 -45.75 36.28 -2.84
CA SER A 200 -45.08 35.22 -3.60
C SER A 200 -43.96 34.57 -2.78
N LEU A 201 -43.60 33.32 -3.13
CA LEU A 201 -42.49 32.61 -2.51
C LEU A 201 -41.16 33.35 -2.70
N ASN A 202 -40.93 33.94 -3.87
CA ASN A 202 -39.75 34.75 -4.16
C ASN A 202 -39.64 35.96 -3.22
N LYS A 203 -40.76 36.66 -2.97
CA LYS A 203 -40.77 37.79 -2.04
C LYS A 203 -40.41 37.38 -0.61
N LEU A 204 -40.86 36.22 -0.16
CA LEU A 204 -40.49 35.67 1.15
C LEU A 204 -38.99 35.34 1.22
N ARG A 205 -38.44 34.69 0.18
CA ARG A 205 -37.01 34.40 0.06
C ARG A 205 -36.16 35.67 0.11
N ASP A 206 -36.53 36.68 -0.67
CA ASP A 206 -35.80 37.94 -0.77
C ASP A 206 -35.84 38.72 0.54
N ALA A 207 -37.00 38.71 1.23
CA ALA A 207 -37.13 39.31 2.56
C ALA A 207 -36.21 38.63 3.59
N ILE A 208 -36.14 37.29 3.60
CA ILE A 208 -35.23 36.55 4.49
C ILE A 208 -33.77 36.89 4.16
N ARG A 209 -33.40 36.88 2.88
CA ARG A 209 -32.03 37.19 2.44
C ARG A 209 -31.61 38.61 2.83
N ALA A 210 -32.51 39.58 2.65
CA ALA A 210 -32.26 40.99 2.96
C ALA A 210 -32.21 41.29 4.47
N SER A 211 -32.72 40.38 5.31
CA SER A 211 -32.83 40.58 6.76
C SER A 211 -31.72 39.88 7.57
N ASN A 212 -30.60 39.52 6.94
CA ASN A 212 -29.49 38.83 7.61
C ASN A 212 -28.13 39.45 7.29
N ALA A 213 -27.93 40.70 7.68
CA ALA A 213 -26.66 41.41 7.49
C ALA A 213 -26.40 42.45 8.59
N ASP A 214 -25.16 42.51 9.05
CA ASP A 214 -24.65 43.65 9.83
C ASP A 214 -23.98 44.65 8.86
N VAL A 215 -24.09 45.95 9.16
CA VAL A 215 -23.51 47.04 8.35
C VAL A 215 -22.63 47.98 9.18
N GLY A 216 -21.53 48.46 8.60
CA GLY A 216 -20.65 49.45 9.21
C GLY A 216 -20.97 50.87 8.75
N GLY A 217 -21.16 51.80 9.71
CA GLY A 217 -21.53 53.19 9.45
C GLY A 217 -20.39 54.20 9.59
N ARG A 218 -19.13 53.76 9.45
CA ARG A 218 -17.91 54.55 9.77
C ARG A 218 -17.88 54.97 11.25
N THR A 219 -17.32 56.15 11.54
CA THR A 219 -17.17 56.69 12.89
C THR A 219 -17.90 58.03 13.03
N VAL A 220 -18.32 58.33 14.25
CA VAL A 220 -18.77 59.65 14.67
C VAL A 220 -17.86 60.10 15.81
N GLU A 221 -17.25 61.27 15.67
CA GLU A 221 -16.43 61.85 16.72
C GLU A 221 -17.32 62.60 17.72
N LEU A 222 -17.23 62.24 19.00
CA LEU A 222 -17.94 62.92 20.09
C LEU A 222 -16.97 63.09 21.25
N SER A 223 -16.76 64.33 21.67
CA SER A 223 -15.87 64.67 22.80
C SER A 223 -14.46 64.09 22.65
N GLU A 224 -13.85 64.25 21.47
CA GLU A 224 -12.50 63.75 21.13
C GLU A 224 -12.38 62.20 21.15
N PHE A 225 -13.51 61.47 21.25
CA PHE A 225 -13.57 60.02 21.11
C PHE A 225 -14.23 59.62 19.79
N GLU A 226 -13.65 58.65 19.09
CA GLU A 226 -14.28 58.03 17.92
C GLU A 226 -15.27 56.93 18.33
N PHE A 227 -16.54 57.11 18.00
CA PHE A 227 -17.58 56.09 18.16
C PHE A 227 -17.80 55.37 16.82
N MET A 228 -17.49 54.07 16.78
CA MET A 228 -17.74 53.23 15.61
C MET A 228 -19.23 52.90 15.47
N VAL A 229 -19.86 53.36 14.39
CA VAL A 229 -21.27 53.13 14.10
C VAL A 229 -21.45 51.73 13.52
N ARG A 230 -22.32 50.93 14.14
CA ARG A 230 -22.63 49.56 13.71
C ARG A 230 -24.14 49.34 13.65
N GLY A 231 -24.65 48.94 12.49
CA GLY A 231 -26.00 48.39 12.33
C GLY A 231 -25.97 46.89 12.53
N ARG A 232 -26.80 46.37 13.44
CA ARG A 232 -26.92 44.94 13.74
C ARG A 232 -28.19 44.37 13.11
N GLY A 233 -28.05 43.36 12.28
CA GLY A 233 -29.14 42.71 11.55
C GLY A 233 -28.97 41.21 11.33
N TYR A 234 -28.01 40.54 11.97
CA TYR A 234 -27.92 39.07 11.90
C TYR A 234 -29.10 38.35 12.57
N LEU A 235 -29.54 37.26 11.94
CA LEU A 235 -30.51 36.30 12.47
C LEU A 235 -29.81 35.32 13.43
N ARG A 236 -30.31 35.19 14.65
CA ARG A 236 -29.70 34.34 15.72
C ARG A 236 -30.64 33.30 16.29
N SER A 237 -31.94 33.44 16.04
CA SER A 237 -32.95 32.57 16.61
C SER A 237 -34.11 32.34 15.63
N VAL A 238 -34.90 31.30 15.92
CA VAL A 238 -36.17 31.03 15.23
C VAL A 238 -37.08 32.27 15.28
N ALA A 239 -37.16 32.93 16.44
CA ALA A 239 -37.97 34.12 16.65
C ALA A 239 -37.55 35.30 15.76
N ASP A 240 -36.27 35.45 15.44
CA ASP A 240 -35.80 36.52 14.54
C ASP A 240 -36.35 36.31 13.13
N ILE A 241 -36.29 35.08 12.63
CA ILE A 241 -36.80 34.71 11.31
C ILE A 241 -38.32 34.88 11.25
N GLU A 242 -39.03 34.41 12.28
CA GLU A 242 -40.49 34.53 12.40
C GLU A 242 -41.00 35.97 12.34
N ASN A 243 -40.18 36.92 12.83
CA ASN A 243 -40.55 38.33 12.91
C ASN A 243 -40.17 39.17 11.69
N ILE A 244 -39.51 38.57 10.68
CA ILE A 244 -39.18 39.25 9.42
C ILE A 244 -40.45 39.75 8.76
N VAL A 245 -40.47 41.04 8.39
CA VAL A 245 -41.64 41.70 7.79
C VAL A 245 -41.65 41.49 6.28
N LEU A 246 -42.78 41.01 5.76
CA LEU A 246 -43.00 40.74 4.34
C LEU A 246 -43.77 41.87 3.64
N LYS A 247 -44.71 42.49 4.34
CA LYS A 247 -45.55 43.60 3.84
C LYS A 247 -46.11 44.37 5.03
N THR A 248 -46.39 45.65 4.86
CA THR A 248 -47.12 46.46 5.86
C THR A 248 -48.36 47.06 5.20
N THR A 249 -49.51 47.00 5.87
CA THR A 249 -50.77 47.61 5.40
C THR A 249 -51.38 48.41 6.56
N GLY A 250 -51.57 49.72 6.38
CA GLY A 250 -52.14 50.59 7.43
C GLY A 250 -51.36 50.59 8.76
N GLY A 251 -50.06 50.32 8.73
CA GLY A 251 -49.22 50.19 9.93
C GLY A 251 -49.18 48.80 10.57
N ALA A 252 -50.01 47.85 10.13
CA ALA A 252 -49.96 46.46 10.56
C ALA A 252 -48.96 45.66 9.70
N PRO A 253 -47.89 45.07 10.29
CA PRO A 253 -46.94 44.27 9.55
C PRO A 253 -47.41 42.81 9.41
N LEU A 254 -47.33 42.29 8.19
CA LEU A 254 -47.39 40.87 7.88
C LEU A 254 -45.98 40.28 7.99
N ARG A 255 -45.82 39.25 8.81
CA ARG A 255 -44.52 38.63 9.14
C ARG A 255 -44.40 37.22 8.56
N VAL A 256 -43.19 36.67 8.58
CA VAL A 256 -42.93 35.27 8.14
C VAL A 256 -43.79 34.27 8.91
N ARG A 257 -43.92 34.40 10.24
CA ARG A 257 -44.76 33.51 11.06
C ARG A 257 -46.24 33.45 10.63
N ASP A 258 -46.72 34.50 9.95
CA ASP A 258 -48.11 34.57 9.51
C ASP A 258 -48.34 33.68 8.28
N VAL A 259 -47.29 33.33 7.53
CA VAL A 259 -47.34 32.54 6.28
C VAL A 259 -46.45 31.28 6.30
N ALA A 260 -45.61 31.09 7.31
CA ALA A 260 -44.69 29.96 7.42
C ALA A 260 -44.44 29.56 8.87
N ARG A 261 -44.13 28.28 9.11
CA ARG A 261 -43.59 27.77 10.38
C ARG A 261 -42.07 27.73 10.28
N VAL A 262 -41.37 28.34 11.23
CA VAL A 262 -39.92 28.26 11.32
C VAL A 262 -39.54 27.22 12.37
N GLU A 263 -38.70 26.26 12.02
CA GLU A 263 -38.27 25.21 12.95
C GLU A 263 -36.80 24.86 12.77
N LEU A 264 -36.18 24.32 13.83
CA LEU A 264 -34.86 23.71 13.75
C LEU A 264 -35.03 22.26 13.31
N GLY A 265 -34.37 21.89 12.22
CA GLY A 265 -34.35 20.52 11.71
C GLY A 265 -32.96 20.13 11.21
N PRO A 266 -32.83 18.90 10.71
CA PRO A 266 -31.61 18.44 10.08
C PRO A 266 -31.50 18.92 8.63
N ASP A 267 -30.28 19.19 8.18
CA ASP A 267 -29.95 19.31 6.77
C ASP A 267 -29.99 17.95 6.07
N GLU A 268 -29.91 17.95 4.74
CA GLU A 268 -29.83 16.74 3.94
C GLU A 268 -28.59 15.90 4.29
N ARG A 269 -28.82 14.62 4.60
CA ARG A 269 -27.76 13.69 4.94
C ARG A 269 -27.17 13.05 3.69
N ARG A 270 -25.85 13.16 3.55
CA ARG A 270 -25.06 12.43 2.55
C ARG A 270 -24.12 11.39 3.16
N GLY A 271 -24.16 11.23 4.48
CA GLY A 271 -23.44 10.22 5.24
C GLY A 271 -24.16 9.85 6.53
N ILE A 272 -24.12 8.57 6.89
CA ILE A 272 -24.68 7.97 8.10
C ILE A 272 -23.56 7.19 8.76
N THR A 273 -23.47 7.23 10.09
CA THR A 273 -22.56 6.37 10.85
C THR A 273 -23.29 5.69 11.98
N GLU A 274 -22.88 4.46 12.26
CA GLU A 274 -23.46 3.55 13.23
C GLU A 274 -22.34 2.94 14.08
N MET A 275 -22.64 2.63 15.34
CA MET A 275 -21.70 1.96 16.23
C MET A 275 -22.32 0.69 16.85
N ASN A 276 -21.69 -0.46 16.59
CA ASN A 276 -21.98 -1.77 17.17
C ASN A 276 -23.40 -2.34 16.97
N GLY A 277 -24.26 -1.70 16.16
CA GLY A 277 -25.68 -2.03 16.04
C GLY A 277 -26.56 -1.42 17.14
N ASP A 278 -26.00 -0.53 17.98
CA ASP A 278 -26.64 0.12 19.13
C ASP A 278 -27.28 1.47 18.77
N GLY A 279 -26.87 2.11 17.68
CA GLY A 279 -27.43 3.38 17.23
C GLY A 279 -26.51 4.24 16.38
N GLU A 280 -27.11 5.25 15.75
CA GLU A 280 -26.37 6.24 14.98
C GLU A 280 -25.52 7.15 15.89
N VAL A 281 -24.37 7.56 15.37
CA VAL A 281 -23.40 8.44 16.08
C VAL A 281 -22.90 9.56 15.16
N ALA A 282 -22.22 10.56 15.73
CA ALA A 282 -21.43 11.54 14.98
C ALA A 282 -19.94 11.29 15.23
N GLY A 283 -19.11 11.44 14.19
CA GLY A 283 -17.70 11.11 14.27
C GLY A 283 -16.79 12.04 13.48
N GLY A 284 -15.49 11.76 13.61
CA GLY A 284 -14.43 12.49 12.95
C GLY A 284 -13.35 11.57 12.41
N ILE A 285 -12.80 11.95 11.26
CA ILE A 285 -11.69 11.25 10.61
C ILE A 285 -10.50 12.21 10.58
N VAL A 286 -9.36 11.78 11.13
CA VAL A 286 -8.10 12.52 11.08
C VAL A 286 -7.30 12.07 9.86
N LEU A 287 -7.05 13.00 8.95
CA LEU A 287 -6.26 12.78 7.75
C LEU A 287 -4.83 13.27 7.97
N GLN A 288 -3.85 12.37 7.85
CA GLN A 288 -2.44 12.75 7.83
C GLN A 288 -2.10 13.48 6.53
N ARG A 289 -1.17 14.43 6.64
CA ARG A 289 -0.55 15.06 5.47
C ARG A 289 0.33 14.08 4.72
N PHE A 290 0.38 14.23 3.40
CA PHE A 290 1.29 13.45 2.57
C PHE A 290 2.75 13.57 3.07
N GLY A 291 3.44 12.42 3.18
CA GLY A 291 4.83 12.34 3.65
C GLY A 291 5.04 12.58 5.15
N ALA A 292 3.99 12.86 5.93
CA ALA A 292 4.09 12.96 7.39
C ALA A 292 4.25 11.57 8.04
N ASN A 293 4.76 11.55 9.27
CA ASN A 293 4.86 10.30 10.03
C ASN A 293 3.52 9.92 10.66
N ALA A 294 2.93 8.79 10.24
CA ALA A 294 1.63 8.34 10.72
C ALA A 294 1.58 8.22 12.26
N LEU A 295 2.56 7.55 12.87
CA LEU A 295 2.60 7.33 14.32
C LEU A 295 2.62 8.65 15.10
N THR A 296 3.53 9.57 14.76
CA THR A 296 3.62 10.89 15.38
C THR A 296 2.36 11.73 15.17
N VAL A 297 1.76 11.69 13.97
CA VAL A 297 0.50 12.40 13.70
C VAL A 297 -0.63 11.88 14.58
N ILE A 298 -0.74 10.56 14.74
CA ILE A 298 -1.75 9.93 15.59
C ILE A 298 -1.52 10.30 17.06
N GLU A 299 -0.29 10.24 17.55
CA GLU A 299 0.05 10.64 18.92
C GLU A 299 -0.29 12.12 19.18
N ASN A 300 0.08 13.00 18.26
CA ASN A 300 -0.25 14.43 18.32
C ASN A 300 -1.78 14.65 18.31
N ALA A 301 -2.50 13.93 17.45
CA ALA A 301 -3.96 14.01 17.37
C ALA A 301 -4.62 13.51 18.66
N LYS A 302 -4.19 12.36 19.21
CA LYS A 302 -4.66 11.82 20.49
C LYS A 302 -4.41 12.81 21.63
N ALA A 303 -3.23 13.41 21.70
CA ALA A 303 -2.89 14.41 22.71
C ALA A 303 -3.81 15.64 22.62
N LYS A 304 -4.07 16.14 21.40
CA LYS A 304 -4.98 17.27 21.18
C LYS A 304 -6.44 16.93 21.43
N LEU A 305 -6.90 15.73 21.06
CA LEU A 305 -8.24 15.26 21.39
C LEU A 305 -8.43 15.11 22.90
N ALA A 306 -7.44 14.61 23.63
CA ALA A 306 -7.49 14.52 25.09
C ALA A 306 -7.49 15.90 25.77
N GLU A 307 -6.81 16.90 25.20
CA GLU A 307 -6.89 18.30 25.65
C GLU A 307 -8.29 18.87 25.43
N VAL A 308 -8.86 18.67 24.25
CA VAL A 308 -10.22 19.13 23.89
C VAL A 308 -11.29 18.42 24.70
N ALA A 309 -11.14 17.13 24.97
CA ALA A 309 -12.10 16.35 25.77
C ALA A 309 -12.36 16.97 27.15
N LYS A 310 -11.36 17.65 27.74
CA LYS A 310 -11.50 18.35 29.03
C LYS A 310 -12.38 19.60 28.97
N SER A 311 -12.53 20.22 27.80
CA SER A 311 -13.37 21.40 27.59
C SER A 311 -14.77 21.04 27.06
N LEU A 312 -15.01 19.76 26.75
CA LEU A 312 -16.33 19.31 26.31
C LEU A 312 -17.33 19.35 27.48
N PRO A 313 -18.62 19.51 27.17
CA PRO A 313 -19.65 19.46 28.20
C PRO A 313 -19.66 18.12 28.96
N ALA A 314 -20.06 18.16 30.24
CA ALA A 314 -20.12 16.98 31.09
C ALA A 314 -20.90 15.82 30.42
N GLY A 315 -20.37 14.60 30.54
CA GLY A 315 -20.95 13.39 29.94
C GLY A 315 -20.67 13.21 28.45
N THR A 316 -19.83 14.06 27.83
CA THR A 316 -19.39 13.90 26.43
C THR A 316 -18.02 13.24 26.39
N GLU A 317 -17.89 12.15 25.63
CA GLU A 317 -16.65 11.40 25.46
C GLU A 317 -16.26 11.29 23.98
N ILE A 318 -14.96 11.20 23.73
CA ILE A 318 -14.39 10.94 22.40
C ILE A 318 -13.81 9.52 22.43
N LEU A 319 -14.40 8.60 21.66
CA LEU A 319 -14.00 7.20 21.63
C LEU A 319 -13.30 6.86 20.29
N PRO A 320 -12.12 6.22 20.31
CA PRO A 320 -11.48 5.73 19.09
C PRO A 320 -12.29 4.57 18.49
N VAL A 321 -12.47 4.58 17.16
CA VAL A 321 -13.07 3.46 16.41
C VAL A 321 -12.11 2.86 15.39
N TYR A 322 -11.08 3.60 15.00
CA TYR A 322 -9.98 3.08 14.19
C TYR A 322 -8.67 3.79 14.56
N ASP A 323 -7.61 3.03 14.76
CA ASP A 323 -6.32 3.53 15.23
C ASP A 323 -5.16 2.77 14.57
N ARG A 324 -4.55 3.39 13.55
CA ARG A 324 -3.46 2.77 12.80
C ARG A 324 -2.20 2.56 13.66
N SER A 325 -2.02 3.28 14.77
CA SER A 325 -0.81 3.12 15.59
C SER A 325 -0.68 1.69 16.13
N GLN A 326 -1.79 1.02 16.41
CA GLN A 326 -1.80 -0.38 16.88
C GLN A 326 -1.15 -1.33 15.86
N LEU A 327 -1.44 -1.15 14.57
CA LEU A 327 -0.81 -1.92 13.50
C LEU A 327 0.68 -1.60 13.37
N ILE A 328 1.04 -0.31 13.45
CA ILE A 328 2.45 0.14 13.37
C ILE A 328 3.26 -0.48 14.51
N ASP A 329 2.78 -0.39 15.74
CA ASP A 329 3.44 -0.94 16.93
C ASP A 329 3.56 -2.47 16.86
N ALA A 330 2.49 -3.15 16.43
CA ALA A 330 2.49 -4.61 16.26
C ALA A 330 3.47 -5.08 15.18
N ALA A 331 3.53 -4.38 14.05
CA ALA A 331 4.47 -4.65 12.96
C ALA A 331 5.93 -4.43 13.40
N ILE A 332 6.21 -3.35 14.13
CA ILE A 332 7.54 -3.06 14.67
C ILE A 332 7.96 -4.10 15.70
N GLU A 333 7.08 -4.48 16.63
CA GLU A 333 7.41 -5.47 17.66
C GLU A 333 7.65 -6.85 17.04
N THR A 334 6.82 -7.27 16.08
CA THR A 334 7.00 -8.52 15.31
C THR A 334 8.39 -8.55 14.69
N LEU A 335 8.78 -7.46 14.05
CA LEU A 335 10.03 -7.42 13.33
C LEU A 335 11.25 -7.19 14.23
N ARG A 336 11.11 -6.45 15.33
CA ARG A 336 12.13 -6.35 16.39
C ARG A 336 12.40 -7.73 16.98
N HIS A 337 11.35 -8.48 17.30
CA HIS A 337 11.47 -9.85 17.80
C HIS A 337 12.20 -10.73 16.79
N THR A 338 11.75 -10.70 15.53
CA THR A 338 12.35 -11.48 14.43
C THR A 338 13.83 -11.14 14.26
N LEU A 339 14.22 -9.86 14.14
CA LEU A 339 15.62 -9.44 14.01
C LEU A 339 16.50 -9.87 15.20
N VAL A 340 15.95 -9.87 16.42
CA VAL A 340 16.66 -10.37 17.61
C VAL A 340 16.83 -11.88 17.54
N GLU A 341 15.78 -12.63 17.19
CA GLU A 341 15.85 -14.08 16.99
C GLU A 341 16.88 -14.46 15.92
N GLU A 342 16.85 -13.79 14.77
CA GLU A 342 17.83 -13.98 13.70
C GLU A 342 19.25 -13.74 14.19
N SER A 343 19.48 -12.60 14.86
CA SER A 343 20.79 -12.25 15.40
C SER A 343 21.28 -13.30 16.40
N VAL A 344 20.41 -13.82 17.27
CA VAL A 344 20.74 -14.85 18.26
C VAL A 344 21.02 -16.20 17.59
N VAL A 345 20.17 -16.62 16.66
CA VAL A 345 20.30 -17.90 15.94
C VAL A 345 21.58 -17.90 15.10
N VAL A 346 21.84 -16.83 14.36
CA VAL A 346 23.08 -16.66 13.58
C VAL A 346 24.31 -16.65 14.49
N SER A 347 24.24 -15.96 15.64
CA SER A 347 25.31 -15.98 16.64
C SER A 347 25.58 -17.39 17.19
N LEU A 348 24.53 -18.16 17.46
CA LEU A 348 24.62 -19.55 17.93
C LEU A 348 25.30 -20.44 16.89
N VAL A 349 24.89 -20.33 15.62
CA VAL A 349 25.51 -21.06 14.50
C VAL A 349 27.01 -20.76 14.43
N CYS A 350 27.41 -19.49 14.51
CA CYS A 350 28.82 -19.09 14.54
C CYS A 350 29.60 -19.70 15.71
N ILE A 351 29.02 -19.72 16.92
CA ILE A 351 29.66 -20.30 18.10
C ILE A 351 29.85 -21.81 17.92
N VAL A 352 28.83 -22.52 17.44
CA VAL A 352 28.85 -23.99 17.25
C VAL A 352 29.90 -24.39 16.22
N PHE A 353 29.97 -23.69 15.09
CA PHE A 353 30.92 -24.04 14.03
C PHE A 353 32.35 -23.62 14.34
N LEU A 354 32.58 -22.50 15.04
CA LEU A 354 33.93 -22.02 15.39
C LEU A 354 34.49 -22.66 16.66
N LEU A 355 33.65 -23.18 17.57
CA LEU A 355 34.03 -23.71 18.90
C LEU A 355 35.01 -22.84 19.70
N HIS A 356 35.03 -21.55 19.39
CA HIS A 356 35.89 -20.55 20.01
C HIS A 356 35.11 -19.25 20.14
N VAL A 357 34.50 -19.05 21.31
CA VAL A 357 33.56 -17.95 21.59
C VAL A 357 34.15 -16.58 21.23
N ARG A 358 35.44 -16.36 21.51
CA ARG A 358 36.10 -15.09 21.17
C ARG A 358 36.19 -14.84 19.66
N SER A 359 36.37 -15.90 18.86
CA SER A 359 36.35 -15.76 17.40
C SER A 359 34.94 -15.51 16.89
N ALA A 360 33.93 -16.17 17.47
CA ALA A 360 32.53 -15.87 17.16
C ALA A 360 32.16 -14.40 17.50
N LEU A 361 32.70 -13.83 18.58
CA LEU A 361 32.46 -12.42 18.94
C LEU A 361 32.86 -11.42 17.84
N VAL A 362 33.84 -11.74 16.98
CA VAL A 362 34.20 -10.88 15.84
C VAL A 362 33.02 -10.77 14.86
N ALA A 363 32.41 -11.90 14.53
CA ALA A 363 31.28 -11.99 13.62
C ALA A 363 30.00 -11.42 14.27
N ILE A 364 29.80 -11.68 15.57
CA ILE A 364 28.65 -11.18 16.34
C ILE A 364 28.69 -9.65 16.47
N LEU A 365 29.84 -9.04 16.76
CA LEU A 365 29.96 -7.57 16.91
C LEU A 365 29.81 -6.83 15.58
N MET A 366 30.10 -7.48 14.46
CA MET A 366 29.91 -6.90 13.13
C MET A 366 28.43 -6.65 12.83
N LEU A 367 27.54 -7.55 13.24
CA LEU A 367 26.11 -7.49 12.91
C LEU A 367 25.43 -6.20 13.41
N PRO A 368 25.47 -5.84 14.71
CA PRO A 368 24.88 -4.60 15.20
C PRO A 368 25.47 -3.36 14.53
N VAL A 369 26.79 -3.33 14.29
CA VAL A 369 27.44 -2.18 13.64
C VAL A 369 26.95 -2.03 12.20
N GLY A 370 26.86 -3.12 11.43
CA GLY A 370 26.36 -3.09 10.05
C GLY A 370 24.89 -2.66 9.96
N ILE A 371 24.04 -3.16 10.87
CA ILE A 371 22.63 -2.76 10.96
C ILE A 371 22.50 -1.27 11.29
N LEU A 372 23.26 -0.76 12.27
CA LEU A 372 23.26 0.65 12.63
C LEU A 372 23.76 1.55 11.49
N MET A 373 24.75 1.11 10.72
CA MET A 373 25.19 1.80 9.51
C MET A 373 24.10 1.80 8.43
N ALA A 374 23.31 0.73 8.29
CA ALA A 374 22.18 0.70 7.39
C ALA A 374 21.10 1.74 7.78
N PHE A 375 20.78 1.86 9.07
CA PHE A 375 19.87 2.91 9.58
C PHE A 375 20.41 4.32 9.31
N ALA A 376 21.72 4.55 9.45
CA ALA A 376 22.32 5.82 9.08
C ALA A 376 22.14 6.13 7.59
N GLY A 377 22.30 5.12 6.72
CA GLY A 377 22.02 5.23 5.28
C GLY A 377 20.55 5.53 4.97
N MET A 378 19.63 4.89 5.67
CA MET A 378 18.19 5.17 5.56
C MET A 378 17.87 6.63 5.88
N LYS A 379 18.41 7.15 6.99
CA LYS A 379 18.17 8.53 7.42
C LYS A 379 18.75 9.54 6.41
N ALA A 380 19.92 9.24 5.83
CA ALA A 380 20.54 10.09 4.83
C ALA A 380 19.72 10.21 3.53
N LEU A 381 18.96 9.17 3.16
CA LEU A 381 18.06 9.19 2.00
C LEU A 381 16.59 9.51 2.33
N GLY A 382 16.27 9.81 3.60
CA GLY A 382 14.90 10.10 4.01
C GLY A 382 13.94 8.90 3.96
N LEU A 383 14.47 7.67 4.01
CA LEU A 383 13.64 6.45 4.05
C LEU A 383 13.06 6.24 5.45
N GLY A 384 11.77 5.95 5.55
CA GLY A 384 11.15 5.52 6.80
C GLY A 384 11.47 4.09 7.18
N ALA A 385 11.26 3.76 8.46
CA ALA A 385 11.32 2.42 9.01
C ALA A 385 9.91 1.81 9.02
N ASN A 386 9.73 0.81 8.17
CA ASN A 386 8.52 0.01 7.95
C ASN A 386 8.88 -1.46 7.69
N ILE A 387 7.87 -2.34 7.62
CA ILE A 387 8.06 -3.79 7.43
C ILE A 387 8.97 -4.10 6.23
N MET A 388 8.81 -3.40 5.10
CA MET A 388 9.60 -3.65 3.89
C MET A 388 11.07 -3.23 4.05
N SER A 389 11.31 -2.03 4.56
CA SER A 389 12.66 -1.51 4.80
C SER A 389 13.41 -2.33 5.87
N LEU A 390 12.73 -2.76 6.92
CA LEU A 390 13.36 -3.54 7.98
C LEU A 390 13.52 -5.01 7.57
N GLY A 391 12.60 -5.53 6.76
CA GLY A 391 12.72 -6.83 6.12
C GLY A 391 13.94 -6.94 5.21
N GLY A 392 14.32 -5.85 4.53
CA GLY A 392 15.57 -5.79 3.76
C GLY A 392 16.82 -5.98 4.64
N ILE A 393 16.81 -5.43 5.86
CA ILE A 393 17.86 -5.65 6.86
C ILE A 393 17.84 -7.10 7.34
N ALA A 394 16.67 -7.64 7.70
CA ALA A 394 16.49 -9.02 8.16
C ALA A 394 17.06 -10.04 7.15
N ILE A 395 16.68 -9.89 5.87
CA ILE A 395 17.19 -10.74 4.78
C ILE A 395 18.71 -10.60 4.62
N ALA A 396 19.29 -9.44 4.92
CA ALA A 396 20.73 -9.23 4.83
C ALA A 396 21.51 -9.88 5.99
N VAL A 397 20.95 -10.03 7.20
CA VAL A 397 21.68 -10.50 8.40
C VAL A 397 22.44 -11.81 8.14
N GLY A 398 21.79 -12.79 7.52
CA GLY A 398 22.40 -14.08 7.21
C GLY A 398 23.58 -14.00 6.25
N ALA A 399 23.53 -13.08 5.27
CA ALA A 399 24.61 -12.89 4.30
C ALA A 399 25.72 -11.93 4.81
N MET A 400 25.37 -10.99 5.68
CA MET A 400 26.33 -10.01 6.25
C MET A 400 27.44 -10.68 7.04
N ILE A 401 27.13 -11.76 7.75
CA ILE A 401 28.09 -12.45 8.61
C ILE A 401 29.06 -13.35 7.83
N ASP A 402 28.72 -13.71 6.59
CA ASP A 402 29.48 -14.70 5.80
C ASP A 402 30.95 -14.28 5.60
N ALA A 403 31.18 -13.03 5.19
CA ALA A 403 32.53 -12.54 4.97
C ALA A 403 33.37 -12.53 6.26
N ALA A 404 32.76 -12.26 7.42
CA ALA A 404 33.46 -12.38 8.69
C ALA A 404 33.80 -13.83 9.01
N ILE A 405 32.85 -14.75 8.84
CA ILE A 405 33.03 -16.18 9.06
C ILE A 405 34.18 -16.73 8.20
N VAL A 406 34.13 -16.50 6.89
CA VAL A 406 35.14 -17.03 5.96
C VAL A 406 36.52 -16.46 6.25
N MET A 407 36.60 -15.18 6.64
CA MET A 407 37.86 -14.54 7.01
C MET A 407 38.44 -15.09 8.32
N ILE A 408 37.60 -15.30 9.34
CA ILE A 408 38.00 -15.89 10.62
C ILE A 408 38.47 -17.33 10.42
N GLU A 409 37.76 -18.10 9.60
CA GLU A 409 38.10 -19.48 9.30
C GLU A 409 39.43 -19.57 8.52
N ASN A 410 39.65 -18.69 7.53
CA ASN A 410 40.93 -18.65 6.84
C ASN A 410 42.08 -18.31 7.80
N ALA A 411 41.85 -17.41 8.76
CA ALA A 411 42.83 -17.07 9.77
C ALA A 411 43.11 -18.21 10.77
N HIS A 412 42.11 -18.98 11.20
CA HIS A 412 42.33 -20.17 12.04
C HIS A 412 43.23 -21.18 11.34
N LYS A 413 42.99 -21.43 10.06
CA LYS A 413 43.79 -22.35 9.23
C LYS A 413 45.24 -21.89 9.07
N HIS A 414 45.46 -20.59 8.88
CA HIS A 414 46.81 -20.02 8.81
C HIS A 414 47.54 -20.08 10.16
N LEU A 415 46.84 -19.88 11.27
CA LEU A 415 47.41 -20.01 12.61
C LEU A 415 47.78 -21.46 12.96
N GLU A 416 47.02 -22.45 12.47
CA GLU A 416 47.35 -23.88 12.66
C GLU A 416 48.58 -24.31 11.84
N ARG A 417 48.79 -23.73 10.65
CA ARG A 417 49.90 -24.08 9.73
C ARG A 417 51.17 -23.26 9.92
N ALA A 418 51.12 -22.18 10.72
CA ALA A 418 52.24 -21.26 10.89
C ALA A 418 53.40 -21.86 11.70
N ARG A 419 54.64 -21.44 11.38
CA ARG A 419 55.82 -21.76 12.19
C ARG A 419 55.73 -21.07 13.57
N PRO A 420 56.24 -21.68 14.66
CA PRO A 420 56.12 -21.14 16.02
C PRO A 420 56.66 -19.71 16.19
N ASP A 421 57.60 -19.30 15.35
CA ASP A 421 58.35 -18.04 15.50
C ASP A 421 57.73 -16.83 14.76
N LYS A 422 56.69 -17.04 13.95
CA LYS A 422 56.08 -15.96 13.13
C LYS A 422 55.10 -15.12 13.96
N PRO A 423 55.17 -13.77 13.92
CA PRO A 423 54.26 -12.92 14.71
C PRO A 423 52.78 -13.14 14.34
N ARG A 424 51.93 -13.34 15.35
CA ARG A 424 50.47 -13.58 15.17
C ARG A 424 49.78 -12.53 14.28
N VAL A 425 50.11 -11.25 14.47
CA VAL A 425 49.49 -10.16 13.71
C VAL A 425 49.83 -10.27 12.22
N GLU A 426 51.04 -10.70 11.88
CA GLU A 426 51.46 -10.89 10.49
C GLU A 426 50.72 -12.06 9.84
N ILE A 427 50.55 -13.17 10.56
CA ILE A 427 49.77 -14.34 10.11
C ILE A 427 48.31 -13.94 9.85
N LEU A 428 47.69 -13.17 10.76
CA LEU A 428 46.31 -12.71 10.62
C LEU A 428 46.13 -11.76 9.42
N VAL A 429 47.10 -10.87 9.19
CA VAL A 429 47.06 -9.92 8.06
C VAL A 429 47.27 -10.64 6.73
N GLU A 430 48.16 -11.63 6.67
CA GLU A 430 48.37 -12.46 5.49
C GLU A 430 47.11 -13.28 5.15
N ALA A 431 46.51 -13.94 6.15
CA ALA A 431 45.28 -14.69 5.98
C ALA A 431 44.10 -13.81 5.52
N ALA A 432 43.95 -12.61 6.08
CA ALA A 432 42.91 -11.68 5.68
C ALA A 432 43.19 -11.06 4.29
N GLY A 433 44.46 -10.85 3.94
CA GLY A 433 44.89 -10.32 2.65
C GLY A 433 44.65 -11.28 1.48
N GLU A 434 44.68 -12.60 1.74
CA GLU A 434 44.42 -13.65 0.74
C GLU A 434 42.94 -13.68 0.32
N VAL A 435 42.02 -13.79 1.29
CA VAL A 435 40.58 -13.98 1.01
C VAL A 435 39.79 -12.67 0.94
N GLY A 436 40.28 -11.60 1.58
CA GLY A 436 39.57 -10.33 1.70
C GLY A 436 39.15 -9.70 0.36
N PRO A 437 39.98 -9.66 -0.69
CA PRO A 437 39.56 -9.17 -2.00
C PRO A 437 38.39 -9.95 -2.59
N SER A 438 38.45 -11.28 -2.57
CA SER A 438 37.40 -12.14 -3.12
C SER A 438 36.07 -11.99 -2.35
N LEU A 439 36.13 -11.90 -1.01
CA LEU A 439 34.96 -11.69 -0.15
C LEU A 439 34.33 -10.31 -0.35
N PHE A 440 35.15 -9.26 -0.52
CA PHE A 440 34.63 -7.93 -0.82
C PHE A 440 33.90 -7.91 -2.17
N PHE A 441 34.46 -8.55 -3.20
CA PHE A 441 33.82 -8.65 -4.51
C PHE A 441 32.56 -9.53 -4.50
N SER A 442 32.50 -10.61 -3.72
CA SER A 442 31.27 -11.42 -3.60
C SER A 442 30.14 -10.65 -2.92
N LEU A 443 30.42 -9.91 -1.85
CA LEU A 443 29.40 -9.07 -1.21
C LEU A 443 28.94 -7.94 -2.14
N LEU A 444 29.84 -7.41 -2.98
CA LEU A 444 29.48 -6.46 -4.03
C LEU A 444 28.57 -7.08 -5.09
N ILE A 445 28.80 -8.35 -5.49
CA ILE A 445 27.90 -9.08 -6.40
C ILE A 445 26.49 -9.15 -5.83
N ILE A 446 26.35 -9.51 -4.55
CA ILE A 446 25.03 -9.57 -3.89
C ILE A 446 24.38 -8.20 -3.87
N THR A 447 25.14 -7.16 -3.56
CA THR A 447 24.66 -5.77 -3.51
C THR A 447 24.16 -5.31 -4.87
N VAL A 448 24.97 -5.47 -5.93
CA VAL A 448 24.64 -4.98 -7.27
C VAL A 448 23.57 -5.85 -7.94
N SER A 449 23.45 -7.14 -7.57
CA SER A 449 22.36 -8.00 -8.06
C SER A 449 20.96 -7.51 -7.67
N PHE A 450 20.87 -6.61 -6.68
CA PHE A 450 19.60 -5.99 -6.25
C PHE A 450 19.27 -4.70 -6.99
N LEU A 451 20.25 -4.10 -7.68
CA LEU A 451 20.08 -2.84 -8.38
C LEU A 451 18.95 -2.87 -9.43
N PRO A 452 18.75 -3.97 -10.19
CA PRO A 452 17.64 -4.04 -11.15
C PRO A 452 16.24 -3.92 -10.53
N ILE A 453 16.07 -4.19 -9.23
CA ILE A 453 14.78 -4.02 -8.53
C ILE A 453 14.35 -2.54 -8.52
N PHE A 454 15.29 -1.58 -8.54
CA PHE A 454 14.98 -0.15 -8.63
C PHE A 454 14.38 0.29 -9.96
N THR A 455 14.34 -0.61 -10.95
CA THR A 455 13.65 -0.34 -12.21
C THR A 455 12.17 -0.67 -12.13
N LEU A 456 11.67 -1.28 -11.05
CA LEU A 456 10.24 -1.43 -10.81
C LEU A 456 9.60 -0.05 -10.62
N GLU A 457 8.42 0.13 -11.19
CA GLU A 457 7.69 1.41 -11.24
C GLU A 457 6.43 1.32 -10.36
N GLY A 458 5.69 2.42 -10.16
CA GLY A 458 4.40 2.41 -9.46
C GLY A 458 4.41 1.79 -8.06
N GLU A 459 3.36 1.02 -7.78
CA GLU A 459 3.11 0.39 -6.47
C GLU A 459 4.19 -0.65 -6.11
N GLU A 460 4.55 -1.51 -7.07
CA GLU A 460 5.61 -2.51 -6.87
C GLU A 460 6.97 -1.85 -6.57
N GLY A 461 7.29 -0.74 -7.25
CA GLY A 461 8.52 0.02 -6.99
C GLY A 461 8.55 0.65 -5.60
N ARG A 462 7.44 1.24 -5.15
CA ARG A 462 7.34 1.88 -3.81
C ARG A 462 7.35 0.86 -2.68
N LEU A 463 6.81 -0.33 -2.92
CA LEU A 463 6.79 -1.41 -1.94
C LEU A 463 8.18 -2.05 -1.77
N PHE A 464 8.84 -2.43 -2.88
CA PHE A 464 10.11 -3.18 -2.83
C PHE A 464 11.37 -2.31 -2.89
N GLY A 465 11.27 -1.04 -3.32
CA GLY A 465 12.38 -0.09 -3.35
C GLY A 465 13.05 0.10 -1.97
N PRO A 466 12.30 0.42 -0.90
CA PRO A 466 12.85 0.52 0.45
C PRO A 466 13.52 -0.76 0.93
N LEU A 467 12.97 -1.93 0.59
CA LEU A 467 13.56 -3.23 0.91
C LEU A 467 14.91 -3.43 0.19
N ALA A 468 14.98 -3.08 -1.09
CA ALA A 468 16.21 -3.19 -1.87
C ALA A 468 17.29 -2.21 -1.38
N LEU A 469 16.93 -0.97 -1.02
CA LEU A 469 17.87 0.04 -0.50
C LEU A 469 18.47 -0.39 0.84
N THR A 470 17.63 -0.82 1.77
CA THR A 470 18.07 -1.23 3.11
C THR A 470 18.94 -2.47 3.09
N LYS A 471 18.57 -3.48 2.30
CA LYS A 471 19.44 -4.63 2.04
C LYS A 471 20.78 -4.19 1.43
N THR A 472 20.74 -3.30 0.44
CA THR A 472 21.95 -2.75 -0.21
C THR A 472 22.84 -2.03 0.78
N PHE A 473 22.28 -1.21 1.68
CA PHE A 473 23.04 -0.54 2.73
C PHE A 473 23.63 -1.51 3.75
N ALA A 474 22.87 -2.52 4.16
CA ALA A 474 23.33 -3.54 5.08
C ALA A 474 24.51 -4.34 4.48
N MET A 475 24.40 -4.74 3.20
CA MET A 475 25.45 -5.46 2.48
C MET A 475 26.67 -4.58 2.18
N ALA A 476 26.47 -3.31 1.80
CA ALA A 476 27.56 -2.36 1.60
C ALA A 476 28.31 -2.06 2.91
N ALA A 477 27.58 -1.91 4.02
CA ALA A 477 28.17 -1.78 5.34
C ALA A 477 28.95 -3.04 5.72
N ALA A 478 28.39 -4.24 5.49
CA ALA A 478 29.09 -5.49 5.73
C ALA A 478 30.36 -5.63 4.88
N ALA A 479 30.33 -5.26 3.61
CA ALA A 479 31.49 -5.25 2.73
C ALA A 479 32.58 -4.30 3.24
N LEU A 480 32.21 -3.09 3.65
CA LEU A 480 33.16 -2.13 4.23
C LEU A 480 33.74 -2.62 5.56
N LEU A 481 32.90 -3.14 6.46
CA LEU A 481 33.32 -3.67 7.76
C LEU A 481 34.21 -4.92 7.62
N SER A 482 33.98 -5.75 6.59
CA SER A 482 34.79 -6.95 6.33
C SER A 482 36.25 -6.63 6.03
N VAL A 483 36.55 -5.47 5.44
CA VAL A 483 37.93 -5.05 5.10
C VAL A 483 38.53 -4.05 6.10
N THR A 484 37.74 -3.60 7.08
CA THR A 484 38.14 -2.61 8.10
C THR A 484 38.03 -3.16 9.52
N LEU A 485 36.81 -3.26 10.05
CA LEU A 485 36.52 -3.67 11.43
C LEU A 485 36.86 -5.14 11.69
N VAL A 486 36.52 -6.05 10.77
CA VAL A 486 36.76 -7.50 10.97
C VAL A 486 38.25 -7.81 11.16
N PRO A 487 39.19 -7.36 10.30
CA PRO A 487 40.62 -7.54 10.52
C PRO A 487 41.13 -6.95 11.85
N ALA A 488 40.62 -5.78 12.25
CA ALA A 488 40.99 -5.14 13.51
C ALA A 488 40.50 -5.96 14.73
N LEU A 489 39.24 -6.42 14.71
CA LEU A 489 38.67 -7.27 15.76
C LEU A 489 39.34 -8.65 15.81
N MET A 490 39.77 -9.20 14.67
CA MET A 490 40.53 -10.45 14.65
C MET A 490 41.84 -10.33 15.42
N VAL A 491 42.57 -9.22 15.27
CA VAL A 491 43.81 -8.96 16.03
C VAL A 491 43.55 -8.89 17.54
N LEU A 492 42.38 -8.38 17.95
CA LEU A 492 41.99 -8.24 19.35
C LEU A 492 41.49 -9.57 19.96
N PHE A 493 40.56 -10.25 19.29
CA PHE A 493 39.80 -11.38 19.86
C PHE A 493 40.31 -12.76 19.47
N VAL A 494 41.01 -12.94 18.35
CA VAL A 494 41.58 -14.25 17.94
C VAL A 494 42.85 -14.51 18.74
N ARG A 495 42.69 -14.79 20.04
CA ARG A 495 43.75 -15.08 21.03
C ARG A 495 43.36 -16.27 21.91
N GLY A 496 44.30 -17.18 22.13
CA GLY A 496 44.12 -18.35 23.01
C GLY A 496 44.40 -19.68 22.31
N ARG A 497 43.99 -20.79 22.92
CA ARG A 497 44.09 -22.13 22.33
C ARG A 497 42.97 -22.31 21.30
N ILE A 498 43.32 -22.23 20.02
CA ILE A 498 42.41 -22.54 18.92
C ILE A 498 42.33 -24.06 18.79
N VAL A 499 41.11 -24.60 18.75
CA VAL A 499 40.90 -26.06 18.60
C VAL A 499 41.23 -26.46 17.15
N PRO A 500 42.16 -27.41 16.94
CA PRO A 500 42.50 -27.89 15.60
C PRO A 500 41.30 -28.44 14.82
N GLU A 501 41.29 -28.24 13.50
CA GLU A 501 40.16 -28.54 12.61
C GLU A 501 39.61 -29.97 12.76
N HIS A 502 40.51 -30.94 12.94
CA HIS A 502 40.20 -32.37 13.05
C HIS A 502 39.52 -32.78 14.38
N ARG A 503 39.50 -31.90 15.38
CA ARG A 503 38.89 -32.15 16.70
C ARG A 503 37.47 -31.61 16.82
N ASN A 504 36.99 -30.79 15.89
CA ASN A 504 35.61 -30.32 15.90
C ASN A 504 34.65 -31.47 15.50
N PRO A 505 33.73 -31.92 16.39
CA PRO A 505 32.84 -33.05 16.11
C PRO A 505 31.90 -32.79 14.93
N VAL A 506 31.43 -31.55 14.76
CA VAL A 506 30.54 -31.16 13.66
C VAL A 506 31.29 -31.27 12.32
N ASN A 507 32.52 -30.75 12.28
CA ASN A 507 33.33 -30.83 11.06
C ASN A 507 33.71 -32.27 10.70
N ARG A 508 34.10 -33.07 11.70
CA ARG A 508 34.44 -34.48 11.48
C ARG A 508 33.27 -35.27 10.91
N LEU A 509 32.05 -35.03 11.40
CA LEU A 509 30.84 -35.65 10.87
C LEU A 509 30.56 -35.21 9.43
N LEU A 510 30.62 -33.90 9.14
CA LEU A 510 30.40 -33.35 7.81
C LEU A 510 31.41 -33.87 6.78
N ILE A 511 32.70 -33.89 7.12
CA ILE A 511 33.77 -34.44 6.27
C ILE A 511 33.57 -35.94 6.06
N TRP A 512 33.24 -36.68 7.12
CA TRP A 512 33.00 -38.11 7.04
C TRP A 512 31.81 -38.44 6.11
N LEU A 513 30.75 -37.63 6.15
CA LEU A 513 29.59 -37.77 5.28
C LEU A 513 29.87 -37.34 3.83
N TYR A 514 30.62 -36.25 3.63
CA TYR A 514 30.86 -35.70 2.30
C TYR A 514 31.93 -36.45 1.50
N ARG A 515 33.01 -36.92 2.15
CA ARG A 515 34.13 -37.60 1.49
C ARG A 515 33.71 -38.80 0.61
N PRO A 516 32.80 -39.72 1.02
CA PRO A 516 32.32 -40.79 0.15
C PRO A 516 31.47 -40.25 -1.01
N VAL A 517 30.68 -39.20 -0.77
CA VAL A 517 29.83 -38.57 -1.79
C VAL A 517 30.69 -37.98 -2.91
N ILE A 518 31.67 -37.14 -2.60
CA ILE A 518 32.54 -36.54 -3.61
C ILE A 518 33.41 -37.59 -4.33
N ALA A 519 33.86 -38.64 -3.63
CA ALA A 519 34.60 -39.73 -4.25
C ALA A 519 33.74 -40.51 -5.27
N GLY A 520 32.45 -40.72 -4.98
CA GLY A 520 31.48 -41.30 -5.89
C GLY A 520 31.19 -40.40 -7.10
N VAL A 521 30.97 -39.10 -6.84
CA VAL A 521 30.72 -38.09 -7.88
C VAL A 521 31.87 -37.99 -8.89
N LEU A 522 33.12 -38.03 -8.43
CA LEU A 522 34.30 -37.98 -9.31
C LEU A 522 34.45 -39.25 -10.16
N ARG A 523 33.95 -40.41 -9.69
CA ARG A 523 33.89 -41.66 -10.50
C ARG A 523 32.75 -41.60 -11.53
N ALA A 524 31.60 -41.08 -11.14
CA ALA A 524 30.37 -41.02 -11.94
C ALA A 524 30.02 -39.59 -12.40
N ARG A 525 31.00 -38.85 -12.93
CA ARG A 525 30.83 -37.43 -13.30
C ARG A 525 29.74 -37.16 -14.34
N LEU A 526 29.66 -37.98 -15.40
CA LEU A 526 28.65 -37.82 -16.46
C LEU A 526 27.23 -38.15 -15.96
N PRO A 527 27.01 -39.30 -15.28
CA PRO A 527 25.72 -39.60 -14.65
C PRO A 527 25.26 -38.54 -13.66
N THR A 528 26.17 -37.95 -12.87
CA THR A 528 25.84 -36.90 -11.90
C THR A 528 25.32 -35.64 -12.57
N ILE A 529 25.94 -35.22 -13.67
CA ILE A 529 25.49 -34.05 -14.45
C ILE A 529 24.14 -34.34 -15.13
N LEU A 530 23.95 -35.53 -15.70
CA LEU A 530 22.68 -35.93 -16.31
C LEU A 530 21.54 -36.01 -15.28
N LEU A 531 21.81 -36.53 -14.08
CA LEU A 531 20.84 -36.54 -12.99
C LEU A 531 20.45 -35.13 -12.58
N ALA A 532 21.43 -34.22 -12.45
CA ALA A 532 21.15 -32.81 -12.15
C ALA A 532 20.25 -32.18 -13.22
N LEU A 533 20.57 -32.37 -14.51
CA LEU A 533 19.72 -31.90 -15.61
C LEU A 533 18.32 -32.55 -15.60
N GLY A 534 18.22 -33.82 -15.21
CA GLY A 534 16.94 -34.51 -15.02
C GLY A 534 16.10 -33.86 -13.92
N VAL A 535 16.69 -33.55 -12.76
CA VAL A 535 16.01 -32.83 -11.66
C VAL A 535 15.54 -31.45 -12.11
N LEU A 536 16.37 -30.73 -12.87
CA LEU A 536 15.99 -29.44 -13.44
C LEU A 536 14.77 -29.58 -14.38
N ALA A 537 14.75 -30.59 -15.23
CA ALA A 537 13.62 -30.86 -16.13
C ALA A 537 12.34 -31.26 -15.37
N VAL A 538 12.43 -32.08 -14.32
CA VAL A 538 11.29 -32.45 -13.47
C VAL A 538 10.71 -31.22 -12.75
N THR A 539 11.54 -30.24 -12.42
CA THR A 539 11.10 -29.01 -11.73
C THR A 539 10.21 -28.11 -12.59
N VAL A 540 10.13 -28.36 -13.90
CA VAL A 540 9.13 -27.71 -14.77
C VAL A 540 7.70 -28.11 -14.39
N TRP A 541 7.48 -29.31 -13.82
CA TRP A 541 6.16 -29.76 -13.39
C TRP A 541 5.56 -28.92 -12.24
N PRO A 542 6.22 -28.77 -11.07
CA PRO A 542 5.70 -27.90 -10.01
C PRO A 542 5.67 -26.44 -10.47
N ALA A 543 6.63 -25.97 -11.28
CA ALA A 543 6.65 -24.60 -11.79
C ALA A 543 5.39 -24.23 -12.60
N ARG A 544 4.83 -25.18 -13.35
CA ARG A 544 3.59 -24.97 -14.13
C ARG A 544 2.31 -24.97 -13.29
N GLN A 545 2.36 -25.44 -12.04
CA GLN A 545 1.21 -25.49 -11.14
C GLN A 545 1.10 -24.28 -10.22
N LEU A 546 2.14 -23.44 -10.15
CA LEU A 546 2.12 -22.24 -9.35
C LEU A 546 1.18 -21.22 -9.99
N GLY A 547 0.22 -20.70 -9.22
CA GLY A 547 -0.62 -19.59 -9.64
C GLY A 547 0.13 -18.27 -9.69
N SER A 548 -0.56 -17.21 -10.10
CA SER A 548 -0.02 -15.85 -10.16
C SER A 548 -0.85 -14.88 -9.32
N GLU A 549 -0.18 -14.04 -8.54
CA GLU A 549 -0.80 -12.98 -7.74
C GLU A 549 0.11 -11.75 -7.72
N PHE A 550 -0.46 -10.56 -7.52
CA PHE A 550 0.35 -9.34 -7.43
C PHE A 550 1.17 -9.31 -6.13
N MET A 551 0.49 -9.40 -4.99
CA MET A 551 1.08 -9.48 -3.65
C MET A 551 0.18 -10.30 -2.72
N PRO A 552 0.74 -10.94 -1.67
CA PRO A 552 -0.07 -11.63 -0.67
C PRO A 552 -0.90 -10.63 0.15
N GLU A 553 -2.00 -11.10 0.74
CA GLU A 553 -2.81 -10.28 1.65
C GLU A 553 -2.02 -10.00 2.94
N LEU A 554 -1.77 -8.74 3.27
CA LEU A 554 -1.22 -8.34 4.57
C LEU A 554 -2.30 -8.41 5.65
N ASP A 555 -2.01 -8.93 6.85
CA ASP A 555 -2.95 -8.87 7.98
C ASP A 555 -2.79 -7.55 8.77
N GLU A 556 -3.75 -6.63 8.60
CA GLU A 556 -3.83 -5.33 9.26
C GLU A 556 -4.42 -5.41 10.67
N GLY A 557 -4.90 -6.57 11.13
CA GLY A 557 -5.61 -6.73 12.42
C GLY A 557 -7.02 -6.12 12.45
N THR A 558 -7.42 -5.44 11.38
CA THR A 558 -8.76 -4.89 11.17
C THR A 558 -9.28 -5.30 9.81
N LEU A 559 -10.58 -5.54 9.72
CA LEU A 559 -11.27 -5.84 8.47
C LEU A 559 -12.14 -4.67 8.04
N MET A 560 -12.34 -4.56 6.73
CA MET A 560 -13.25 -3.59 6.15
C MET A 560 -14.30 -4.33 5.32
N TYR A 561 -15.57 -4.14 5.66
CA TYR A 561 -16.71 -4.69 4.93
C TYR A 561 -17.35 -3.59 4.09
N MET A 562 -17.41 -3.80 2.76
CA MET A 562 -17.84 -2.79 1.79
C MET A 562 -19.00 -3.27 0.92
N PRO A 563 -20.19 -3.55 1.50
CA PRO A 563 -21.31 -3.99 0.71
C PRO A 563 -21.81 -2.88 -0.21
N THR A 564 -22.35 -3.28 -1.36
CA THR A 564 -23.03 -2.36 -2.29
C THR A 564 -24.39 -2.93 -2.64
N THR A 565 -25.40 -2.08 -2.59
CA THR A 565 -26.75 -2.42 -3.04
C THR A 565 -27.08 -1.72 -4.36
N LEU A 566 -28.27 -1.99 -4.88
CA LEU A 566 -28.75 -1.33 -6.08
C LEU A 566 -28.94 0.18 -5.83
N PRO A 567 -28.65 1.04 -6.82
CA PRO A 567 -28.83 2.47 -6.65
C PRO A 567 -30.30 2.84 -6.38
N GLY A 568 -30.50 3.96 -5.67
CA GLY A 568 -31.83 4.47 -5.33
C GLY A 568 -32.36 4.06 -3.95
N ILE A 569 -31.53 3.44 -3.10
CA ILE A 569 -31.86 3.24 -1.68
C ILE A 569 -32.04 4.61 -0.98
N SER A 570 -33.07 4.72 -0.14
CA SER A 570 -33.28 5.93 0.65
C SER A 570 -32.29 6.00 1.82
N VAL A 571 -31.97 7.22 2.27
CA VAL A 571 -31.12 7.45 3.45
C VAL A 571 -31.64 6.68 4.67
N THR A 572 -32.95 6.68 4.91
CA THR A 572 -33.56 5.93 6.02
C THR A 572 -33.31 4.43 5.89
N LYS A 573 -33.51 3.86 4.69
CA LYS A 573 -33.34 2.42 4.50
C LYS A 573 -31.87 2.01 4.53
N ALA A 574 -30.97 2.86 4.05
CA ALA A 574 -29.52 2.65 4.16
C ALA A 574 -29.08 2.62 5.63
N GLY A 575 -29.59 3.52 6.48
CA GLY A 575 -29.33 3.50 7.92
C GLY A 575 -29.85 2.24 8.62
N GLU A 576 -31.06 1.79 8.29
CA GLU A 576 -31.61 0.53 8.81
C GLU A 576 -30.78 -0.69 8.40
N LEU A 577 -30.37 -0.73 7.12
CA LEU A 577 -29.53 -1.81 6.59
C LEU A 577 -28.17 -1.84 7.30
N LEU A 578 -27.52 -0.69 7.42
CA LEU A 578 -26.24 -0.53 8.11
C LEU A 578 -26.32 -1.02 9.56
N ALA A 579 -27.30 -0.54 10.34
CA ALA A 579 -27.48 -0.96 11.73
C ALA A 579 -27.76 -2.46 11.88
N THR A 580 -28.46 -3.05 10.91
CA THR A 580 -28.72 -4.50 10.91
C THR A 580 -27.45 -5.29 10.62
N GLN A 581 -26.67 -4.86 9.63
CA GLN A 581 -25.38 -5.46 9.29
C GLN A 581 -24.40 -5.36 10.46
N ASP A 582 -24.29 -4.19 11.08
CA ASP A 582 -23.36 -3.94 12.18
C ASP A 582 -23.71 -4.80 13.41
N ARG A 583 -25.00 -4.97 13.72
CA ARG A 583 -25.44 -5.88 14.79
C ARG A 583 -25.08 -7.34 14.52
N ILE A 584 -25.21 -7.80 13.27
CA ILE A 584 -24.83 -9.16 12.88
C ILE A 584 -23.31 -9.33 13.02
N ILE A 585 -22.52 -8.40 12.51
CA ILE A 585 -21.06 -8.44 12.62
C ILE A 585 -20.63 -8.43 14.10
N LYS A 586 -21.26 -7.58 14.92
CA LYS A 586 -20.92 -7.44 16.33
C LYS A 586 -21.25 -8.69 17.15
N SER A 587 -22.15 -9.56 16.66
CA SER A 587 -22.50 -10.82 17.33
C SER A 587 -21.38 -11.86 17.34
N PHE A 588 -20.36 -11.71 16.48
CA PHE A 588 -19.21 -12.62 16.41
C PHE A 588 -18.26 -12.39 17.59
N PRO A 589 -17.87 -13.43 18.34
CA PRO A 589 -17.02 -13.30 19.54
C PRO A 589 -15.64 -12.67 19.26
N GLU A 590 -15.09 -12.88 18.07
CA GLU A 590 -13.80 -12.32 17.62
C GLU A 590 -13.85 -10.81 17.39
N VAL A 591 -15.04 -10.20 17.25
CA VAL A 591 -15.21 -8.79 16.90
C VAL A 591 -15.22 -7.90 18.15
N ALA A 592 -14.24 -7.00 18.26
CA ALA A 592 -14.12 -6.05 19.35
C ALA A 592 -15.06 -4.85 19.18
N SER A 593 -15.15 -4.28 17.98
CA SER A 593 -16.06 -3.17 17.66
C SER A 593 -16.40 -3.13 16.18
N VAL A 594 -17.55 -2.54 15.86
CA VAL A 594 -18.03 -2.33 14.49
C VAL A 594 -18.42 -0.87 14.33
N TYR A 595 -17.81 -0.21 13.35
CA TYR A 595 -18.11 1.17 13.00
C TYR A 595 -18.50 1.26 11.53
N GLY A 596 -19.81 1.27 11.29
CA GLY A 596 -20.39 1.38 9.97
C GLY A 596 -20.50 2.82 9.50
N LYS A 597 -20.24 3.04 8.21
CA LYS A 597 -20.53 4.29 7.51
C LYS A 597 -21.26 4.00 6.20
N ALA A 598 -22.45 4.56 5.98
CA ALA A 598 -23.09 4.58 4.66
C ALA A 598 -22.99 5.98 4.04
N GLY A 599 -22.71 6.06 2.74
CA GLY A 599 -22.42 7.34 2.09
C GLY A 599 -21.06 7.92 2.49
N ARG A 600 -20.91 9.24 2.39
CA ARG A 600 -19.63 9.95 2.48
C ARG A 600 -19.47 10.81 3.73
N ALA A 601 -18.23 10.97 4.16
CA ALA A 601 -17.78 12.00 5.09
C ALA A 601 -17.68 13.37 4.40
N SER A 602 -17.62 14.44 5.20
CA SER A 602 -17.46 15.82 4.72
C SER A 602 -15.99 16.11 4.31
N THR A 603 -15.46 15.39 3.32
CA THR A 603 -14.10 15.56 2.76
C THR A 603 -14.07 15.16 1.27
N ALA A 604 -13.16 15.76 0.52
CA ALA A 604 -12.92 15.41 -0.89
C ALA A 604 -12.30 14.01 -1.07
N THR A 605 -11.79 13.39 0.00
CA THR A 605 -11.18 12.05 -0.04
C THR A 605 -12.19 10.90 0.02
N ASP A 606 -13.48 11.19 0.17
CA ASP A 606 -14.54 10.18 0.31
C ASP A 606 -15.67 10.36 -0.73
N PRO A 607 -15.56 9.73 -1.92
CA PRO A 607 -16.59 9.78 -2.95
C PRO A 607 -17.66 8.68 -2.79
N ALA A 608 -17.92 8.22 -1.56
CA ALA A 608 -18.86 7.12 -1.30
C ALA A 608 -20.34 7.54 -1.54
N PRO A 609 -21.09 6.83 -2.40
CA PRO A 609 -22.53 7.05 -2.56
C PRO A 609 -23.33 6.38 -1.43
N MET A 610 -24.62 6.72 -1.31
CA MET A 610 -25.47 6.27 -0.19
C MET A 610 -25.77 4.76 -0.23
N GLU A 611 -25.77 4.16 -1.41
CA GLU A 611 -25.92 2.72 -1.64
C GLU A 611 -24.68 1.88 -1.29
N MET A 612 -23.58 2.54 -0.91
CA MET A 612 -22.36 1.88 -0.45
C MET A 612 -22.16 2.11 1.04
N ALA A 613 -21.89 1.02 1.76
CA ALA A 613 -21.40 1.11 3.13
C ALA A 613 -19.91 0.76 3.19
N GLU A 614 -19.25 1.31 4.19
CA GLU A 614 -17.87 1.09 4.56
C GLU A 614 -17.85 0.86 6.07
N THR A 615 -17.67 -0.38 6.47
CA THR A 615 -17.73 -0.78 7.88
C THR A 615 -16.36 -1.22 8.34
N ILE A 616 -15.81 -0.52 9.33
CA ILE A 616 -14.55 -0.88 9.98
C ILE A 616 -14.84 -1.86 11.10
N ILE A 617 -14.21 -3.03 11.03
CA ILE A 617 -14.38 -4.12 11.98
C ILE A 617 -13.05 -4.31 12.70
N SER A 618 -13.01 -3.92 13.97
CA SER A 618 -11.85 -4.14 14.83
C SER A 618 -11.94 -5.54 15.43
N LEU A 619 -10.91 -6.36 15.23
CA LEU A 619 -10.84 -7.71 15.77
C LEU A 619 -10.15 -7.71 17.13
N LYS A 620 -10.53 -8.64 18.00
CA LYS A 620 -9.81 -8.92 19.24
C LYS A 620 -8.44 -9.53 18.93
N PRO A 621 -7.48 -9.48 19.88
CA PRO A 621 -6.23 -10.21 19.76
C PRO A 621 -6.46 -11.69 19.41
N LYS A 622 -5.66 -12.25 18.50
CA LYS A 622 -5.81 -13.65 18.03
C LYS A 622 -5.82 -14.69 19.15
N ALA A 623 -5.19 -14.39 20.29
CA ALA A 623 -5.18 -15.26 21.47
C ALA A 623 -6.56 -15.45 22.11
N GLU A 624 -7.50 -14.53 21.88
CA GLU A 624 -8.88 -14.57 22.40
C GLU A 624 -9.87 -15.22 21.42
N TRP A 625 -9.41 -15.70 20.27
CA TRP A 625 -10.28 -16.28 19.24
C TRP A 625 -10.70 -17.70 19.59
N ARG A 626 -11.82 -18.13 19.00
CA ARG A 626 -12.24 -19.53 19.08
C ARG A 626 -11.15 -20.46 18.52
N PRO A 627 -10.88 -21.63 19.13
CA PRO A 627 -9.88 -22.57 18.64
C PRO A 627 -10.14 -22.98 17.19
N GLY A 628 -9.10 -22.97 16.35
CA GLY A 628 -9.17 -23.37 14.94
C GLY A 628 -9.72 -22.32 13.97
N VAL A 629 -10.16 -21.15 14.47
CA VAL A 629 -10.62 -20.04 13.61
C VAL A 629 -9.41 -19.30 13.03
N THR A 630 -9.38 -19.22 11.71
CA THR A 630 -8.46 -18.38 10.93
C THR A 630 -9.19 -17.16 10.40
N LEU A 631 -8.44 -16.12 9.99
CA LEU A 631 -9.01 -14.92 9.39
C LEU A 631 -9.86 -15.27 8.15
N ALA A 632 -9.38 -16.19 7.31
CA ALA A 632 -10.12 -16.66 6.13
C ALA A 632 -11.43 -17.37 6.50
N SER A 633 -11.41 -18.25 7.52
CA SER A 633 -12.64 -18.90 7.99
C SER A 633 -13.63 -17.92 8.61
N LEU A 634 -13.14 -16.93 9.38
CA LEU A 634 -13.97 -15.89 9.99
C LEU A 634 -14.62 -15.01 8.93
N LYS A 635 -13.87 -14.57 7.90
CA LYS A 635 -14.42 -13.85 6.74
C LYS A 635 -15.52 -14.67 6.06
N ALA A 636 -15.31 -15.96 5.83
CA ALA A 636 -16.31 -16.83 5.20
C ALA A 636 -17.54 -17.13 6.10
N GLU A 637 -17.39 -17.14 7.43
CA GLU A 637 -18.52 -17.22 8.36
C GLU A 637 -19.35 -15.93 8.36
N MET A 638 -18.69 -14.77 8.44
CA MET A 638 -19.36 -13.47 8.40
C MET A 638 -20.03 -13.22 7.06
N ASP A 639 -19.38 -13.56 5.94
CA ASP A 639 -19.95 -13.42 4.61
C ASP A 639 -21.24 -14.22 4.44
N ARG A 640 -21.29 -15.44 4.97
CA ARG A 640 -22.50 -16.27 4.98
C ARG A 640 -23.62 -15.68 5.84
N ALA A 641 -23.28 -15.06 6.97
CA ALA A 641 -24.25 -14.42 7.85
C ALA A 641 -24.80 -13.09 7.28
N LEU A 642 -24.06 -12.45 6.38
CA LEU A 642 -24.37 -11.16 5.77
C LEU A 642 -24.94 -11.27 4.36
N GLN A 643 -25.55 -12.41 4.01
CA GLN A 643 -26.21 -12.58 2.71
C GLN A 643 -27.58 -11.90 2.73
N PHE A 644 -27.64 -10.65 2.26
CA PHE A 644 -28.88 -9.89 2.10
C PHE A 644 -29.36 -9.87 0.64
N PRO A 645 -30.67 -10.00 0.38
CA PRO A 645 -31.21 -9.85 -0.97
C PRO A 645 -30.86 -8.49 -1.58
N GLY A 646 -30.27 -8.49 -2.77
CA GLY A 646 -29.91 -7.25 -3.49
C GLY A 646 -28.70 -6.51 -2.92
N VAL A 647 -27.89 -7.15 -2.08
CA VAL A 647 -26.62 -6.63 -1.56
C VAL A 647 -25.48 -7.53 -2.03
N SER A 648 -24.45 -6.95 -2.64
CA SER A 648 -23.21 -7.65 -2.97
C SER A 648 -22.17 -7.36 -1.90
N ASN A 649 -21.70 -8.40 -1.23
CA ASN A 649 -20.65 -8.30 -0.22
C ASN A 649 -19.28 -8.14 -0.88
N ALA A 650 -18.41 -7.36 -0.24
CA ALA A 650 -17.00 -7.27 -0.56
C ALA A 650 -16.21 -7.13 0.75
N TRP A 651 -15.15 -7.92 0.88
CA TRP A 651 -14.32 -7.98 2.08
C TRP A 651 -12.90 -7.57 1.73
N THR A 652 -12.35 -6.65 2.51
CA THR A 652 -10.99 -6.15 2.32
C THR A 652 -10.45 -5.64 3.65
N GLN A 653 -9.37 -4.87 3.62
CA GLN A 653 -8.73 -4.27 4.78
C GLN A 653 -8.55 -2.77 4.55
N PRO A 654 -8.59 -1.93 5.60
CA PRO A 654 -8.66 -0.48 5.43
C PRO A 654 -7.55 0.13 4.58
N ILE A 655 -6.28 -0.23 4.81
CA ILE A 655 -5.16 0.34 4.07
C ILE A 655 -5.17 -0.19 2.64
N ARG A 656 -5.33 -1.51 2.45
CA ARG A 656 -5.42 -2.13 1.12
C ARG A 656 -6.53 -1.53 0.26
N ALA A 657 -7.74 -1.43 0.79
CA ALA A 657 -8.89 -0.90 0.07
C ALA A 657 -8.64 0.51 -0.44
N ARG A 658 -8.02 1.36 0.39
CA ARG A 658 -7.71 2.75 0.03
C ARG A 658 -6.61 2.84 -1.01
N ILE A 659 -5.62 1.93 -1.00
CA ILE A 659 -4.58 1.86 -2.03
C ILE A 659 -5.20 1.40 -3.36
N ASP A 660 -5.95 0.29 -3.38
CA ASP A 660 -6.58 -0.24 -4.60
C ASP A 660 -7.49 0.81 -5.27
N MET A 661 -8.35 1.49 -4.47
CA MET A 661 -9.25 2.55 -4.93
C MET A 661 -8.51 3.77 -5.48
N LEU A 662 -7.42 4.18 -4.85
CA LEU A 662 -6.65 5.34 -5.28
C LEU A 662 -5.94 5.06 -6.60
N SER A 663 -5.30 3.90 -6.69
CA SER A 663 -4.39 3.62 -7.79
C SER A 663 -5.15 3.21 -9.07
N THR A 664 -6.21 2.38 -8.99
CA THR A 664 -6.96 1.91 -10.18
C THR A 664 -8.38 2.47 -10.31
N GLY A 665 -8.96 2.98 -9.21
CA GLY A 665 -10.38 3.31 -9.11
C GLY A 665 -11.27 2.10 -8.81
N ILE A 666 -10.71 0.90 -8.82
CA ILE A 666 -11.39 -0.37 -8.54
C ILE A 666 -11.05 -0.81 -7.11
N ARG A 667 -12.08 -1.20 -6.36
CA ARG A 667 -11.95 -1.63 -4.95
C ARG A 667 -11.81 -3.15 -4.75
N THR A 668 -11.97 -3.92 -5.82
CA THR A 668 -11.83 -5.39 -5.84
C THR A 668 -10.55 -5.79 -6.56
N PRO A 669 -10.01 -7.00 -6.30
CA PRO A 669 -8.77 -7.47 -6.94
C PRO A 669 -8.83 -7.45 -8.48
N VAL A 670 -10.00 -7.75 -9.05
CA VAL A 670 -10.25 -7.64 -10.48
C VAL A 670 -11.35 -6.60 -10.72
N GLY A 671 -11.09 -5.71 -11.68
CA GLY A 671 -12.09 -4.80 -12.22
C GLY A 671 -12.15 -4.89 -13.73
N ILE A 672 -13.34 -4.74 -14.30
CA ILE A 672 -13.51 -4.59 -15.74
C ILE A 672 -14.14 -3.23 -15.98
N LYS A 673 -13.48 -2.39 -16.77
CA LYS A 673 -13.96 -1.07 -17.17
C LYS A 673 -14.55 -1.16 -18.57
N VAL A 674 -15.82 -0.79 -18.71
CA VAL A 674 -16.47 -0.60 -20.00
C VAL A 674 -16.38 0.88 -20.34
N LEU A 675 -15.65 1.24 -21.40
CA LEU A 675 -15.51 2.62 -21.86
C LEU A 675 -16.34 2.83 -23.12
N GLY A 676 -16.94 4.01 -23.26
CA GLY A 676 -17.82 4.32 -24.39
C GLY A 676 -18.44 5.72 -24.32
N THR A 677 -19.49 5.93 -25.12
CA THR A 677 -20.18 7.23 -25.26
C THR A 677 -21.67 7.19 -24.92
N ASP A 678 -22.27 5.99 -24.79
CA ASP A 678 -23.68 5.81 -24.44
C ASP A 678 -23.82 4.93 -23.20
N LEU A 679 -24.30 5.52 -22.10
CA LEU A 679 -24.48 4.83 -20.82
C LEU A 679 -25.46 3.64 -20.93
N GLY A 680 -26.47 3.74 -21.80
CA GLY A 680 -27.46 2.67 -21.98
C GLY A 680 -26.88 1.43 -22.65
N ALA A 681 -26.12 1.61 -23.73
CA ALA A 681 -25.39 0.52 -24.37
C ALA A 681 -24.31 -0.06 -23.45
N MET A 682 -23.56 0.80 -22.75
CA MET A 682 -22.50 0.37 -21.83
C MET A 682 -23.06 -0.47 -20.66
N GLU A 683 -24.19 -0.08 -20.07
CA GLU A 683 -24.81 -0.86 -19.00
C GLU A 683 -25.26 -2.25 -19.49
N LYS A 684 -25.81 -2.34 -20.71
CA LYS A 684 -26.20 -3.63 -21.30
C LYS A 684 -24.99 -4.55 -21.46
N VAL A 685 -23.88 -4.02 -21.97
CA VAL A 685 -22.61 -4.76 -22.09
C VAL A 685 -22.10 -5.17 -20.71
N ALA A 686 -22.10 -4.25 -19.74
CA ALA A 686 -21.62 -4.52 -18.40
C ALA A 686 -22.41 -5.63 -17.69
N ARG A 687 -23.75 -5.67 -17.88
CA ARG A 687 -24.61 -6.76 -17.37
C ARG A 687 -24.35 -8.10 -18.06
N GLN A 688 -24.06 -8.10 -19.36
CA GLN A 688 -23.67 -9.33 -20.07
C GLN A 688 -22.34 -9.86 -19.56
N VAL A 689 -21.35 -8.98 -19.40
CA VAL A 689 -20.04 -9.32 -18.82
C VAL A 689 -20.21 -9.83 -17.39
N GLU A 690 -21.03 -9.20 -16.55
CA GLU A 690 -21.33 -9.68 -15.19
C GLU A 690 -21.88 -11.11 -15.19
N ALA A 691 -22.83 -11.42 -16.08
CA ALA A 691 -23.42 -12.75 -16.17
C ALA A 691 -22.38 -13.80 -16.56
N VAL A 692 -21.57 -13.52 -17.58
CA VAL A 692 -20.50 -14.43 -18.04
C VAL A 692 -19.45 -14.64 -16.96
N VAL A 693 -18.99 -13.57 -16.33
CA VAL A 693 -17.94 -13.61 -15.31
C VAL A 693 -18.41 -14.30 -14.02
N ARG A 694 -19.71 -14.22 -13.69
CA ARG A 694 -20.29 -14.95 -12.55
C ARG A 694 -20.18 -16.47 -12.70
N ASP A 695 -20.24 -16.98 -13.93
CA ASP A 695 -20.16 -18.42 -14.21
C ASP A 695 -18.71 -18.94 -14.29
N VAL A 696 -17.71 -18.04 -14.25
CA VAL A 696 -16.29 -18.42 -14.24
C VAL A 696 -15.93 -19.05 -12.88
N PRO A 697 -15.30 -20.24 -12.87
CA PRO A 697 -14.87 -20.87 -11.62
C PRO A 697 -13.89 -19.99 -10.84
N GLY A 698 -14.17 -19.76 -9.56
CA GLY A 698 -13.38 -18.91 -8.66
C GLY A 698 -13.98 -17.52 -8.43
N THR A 699 -15.08 -17.17 -9.10
CA THR A 699 -15.81 -15.92 -8.82
C THR A 699 -16.60 -16.04 -7.51
N SER A 700 -16.25 -15.20 -6.53
CA SER A 700 -17.00 -15.07 -5.27
C SER A 700 -18.26 -14.22 -5.48
N SER A 701 -18.04 -13.02 -6.05
CA SER A 701 -19.10 -12.11 -6.42
C SER A 701 -18.69 -11.32 -7.67
N ALA A 702 -19.67 -10.99 -8.51
CA ALA A 702 -19.50 -10.12 -9.67
C ALA A 702 -20.68 -9.15 -9.73
N TYR A 703 -20.38 -7.86 -9.77
CA TYR A 703 -21.34 -6.78 -9.79
C TYR A 703 -20.93 -5.69 -10.78
N ALA A 704 -21.70 -5.54 -11.85
CA ALA A 704 -21.60 -4.36 -12.72
C ALA A 704 -22.40 -3.19 -12.13
N GLU A 705 -21.79 -2.01 -12.11
CA GLU A 705 -22.45 -0.80 -11.68
C GLU A 705 -23.72 -0.55 -12.52
N ARG A 706 -24.83 -0.23 -11.85
CA ARG A 706 -26.11 0.07 -12.49
C ARG A 706 -26.18 1.56 -12.75
N VAL A 707 -25.73 2.00 -13.91
CA VAL A 707 -25.65 3.44 -14.19
C VAL A 707 -27.05 4.04 -14.29
N ILE A 708 -27.97 3.45 -15.06
CA ILE A 708 -29.35 3.92 -15.24
C ILE A 708 -30.28 3.26 -14.21
N GLY A 709 -29.87 3.33 -12.94
CA GLY A 709 -30.62 2.81 -11.79
C GLY A 709 -31.39 3.87 -11.00
N GLY A 710 -31.17 5.16 -11.30
CA GLY A 710 -31.67 6.26 -10.49
C GLY A 710 -33.13 6.55 -10.72
N TYR A 711 -33.84 6.87 -9.63
CA TYR A 711 -35.23 7.31 -9.67
C TYR A 711 -35.29 8.83 -9.70
N PHE A 712 -35.92 9.38 -10.73
CA PHE A 712 -36.07 10.81 -10.93
C PHE A 712 -37.55 11.20 -10.96
N LEU A 713 -37.81 12.43 -10.54
CA LEU A 713 -39.08 13.11 -10.72
C LEU A 713 -38.82 14.31 -11.63
N ASP A 714 -39.09 14.14 -12.91
CA ASP A 714 -38.85 15.18 -13.91
C ASP A 714 -40.03 16.14 -13.95
N ILE A 715 -39.72 17.43 -13.85
CA ILE A 715 -40.67 18.53 -13.99
C ILE A 715 -40.28 19.26 -15.26
N THR A 716 -40.97 18.95 -16.36
CA THR A 716 -40.66 19.49 -17.69
C THR A 716 -41.59 20.66 -17.98
N PRO A 717 -41.09 21.92 -18.00
CA PRO A 717 -41.94 23.07 -18.25
C PRO A 717 -42.48 23.09 -19.68
N ASP A 718 -43.77 23.30 -19.83
CA ASP A 718 -44.43 23.44 -21.13
C ASP A 718 -44.33 24.91 -21.58
N ARG A 719 -43.47 25.18 -22.58
CA ARG A 719 -43.22 26.54 -23.07
C ARG A 719 -44.47 27.20 -23.65
N GLU A 720 -45.38 26.44 -24.25
CA GLU A 720 -46.62 27.00 -24.81
C GLU A 720 -47.58 27.39 -23.69
N ALA A 721 -47.74 26.52 -22.68
CA ALA A 721 -48.56 26.82 -21.52
C ALA A 721 -47.99 28.01 -20.72
N LEU A 722 -46.68 28.05 -20.51
CA LEU A 722 -46.00 29.17 -19.87
C LEU A 722 -46.26 30.50 -20.58
N GLY A 723 -46.20 30.51 -21.92
CA GLY A 723 -46.49 31.68 -22.74
C GLY A 723 -47.90 32.24 -22.52
N ARG A 724 -48.90 31.38 -22.31
CA ARG A 724 -50.29 31.80 -22.02
C ARG A 724 -50.42 32.54 -20.70
N TYR A 725 -49.59 32.19 -19.72
CA TYR A 725 -49.56 32.80 -18.40
C TYR A 725 -48.51 33.91 -18.25
N GLY A 726 -47.75 34.20 -19.30
CA GLY A 726 -46.66 35.19 -19.27
C GLY A 726 -45.48 34.78 -18.38
N LEU A 727 -45.29 33.47 -18.16
CA LEU A 727 -44.25 32.91 -17.31
C LEU A 727 -42.98 32.58 -18.10
N MET A 728 -41.83 32.76 -17.47
CA MET A 728 -40.55 32.24 -17.96
C MET A 728 -40.28 30.85 -17.37
N VAL A 729 -39.42 30.09 -18.04
CA VAL A 729 -38.93 28.81 -17.48
C VAL A 729 -38.27 29.01 -16.12
N GLY A 730 -37.55 30.13 -15.94
CA GLY A 730 -36.92 30.49 -14.67
C GLY A 730 -37.92 30.62 -13.52
N ASP A 731 -39.12 31.15 -13.77
CA ASP A 731 -40.15 31.32 -12.73
C ASP A 731 -40.62 29.97 -12.17
N VAL A 732 -40.76 28.97 -13.04
CA VAL A 732 -41.10 27.59 -12.64
C VAL A 732 -39.94 26.93 -11.90
N GLN A 733 -38.72 27.05 -12.44
CA GLN A 733 -37.52 26.44 -11.85
C GLN A 733 -37.22 27.00 -10.44
N ASP A 734 -37.45 28.30 -10.22
CA ASP A 734 -37.31 28.93 -8.90
C ASP A 734 -38.29 28.33 -7.88
N VAL A 735 -39.52 28.03 -8.30
CA VAL A 735 -40.52 27.34 -7.46
C VAL A 735 -40.08 25.91 -7.19
N VAL A 736 -39.57 25.17 -8.17
CA VAL A 736 -39.04 23.81 -7.97
C VAL A 736 -37.90 23.82 -6.94
N ALA A 737 -36.91 24.72 -7.11
CA ALA A 737 -35.77 24.83 -6.20
C ALA A 737 -36.20 25.19 -4.77
N SER A 738 -37.11 26.15 -4.62
CA SER A 738 -37.53 26.64 -3.31
C SER A 738 -38.58 25.72 -2.68
N ALA A 739 -39.74 25.54 -3.32
CA ALA A 739 -40.86 24.80 -2.76
C ALA A 739 -40.55 23.31 -2.56
N LEU A 740 -39.89 22.67 -3.53
CA LEU A 740 -39.59 21.23 -3.50
C LEU A 740 -38.19 20.95 -2.97
N GLY A 741 -37.16 21.64 -3.49
CA GLY A 741 -35.76 21.39 -3.19
C GLY A 741 -35.33 21.80 -1.78
N GLY A 742 -35.96 22.83 -1.21
CA GLY A 742 -35.49 23.41 0.06
C GLY A 742 -34.26 24.29 -0.16
N GLN A 743 -34.33 25.22 -1.12
CA GLN A 743 -33.22 26.10 -1.47
C GLN A 743 -32.64 26.82 -0.25
N SER A 744 -31.32 26.78 -0.11
CA SER A 744 -30.58 27.60 0.86
C SER A 744 -30.70 29.09 0.50
N VAL A 745 -31.18 29.89 1.44
CA VAL A 745 -31.45 31.32 1.23
C VAL A 745 -30.33 32.19 1.79
N THR A 746 -29.85 31.86 2.98
CA THR A 746 -28.77 32.53 3.71
C THR A 746 -28.22 31.61 4.81
N ASN A 747 -27.17 32.03 5.51
CA ASN A 747 -26.62 31.31 6.67
C ASN A 747 -26.68 32.18 7.93
N THR A 748 -27.14 31.64 9.05
CA THR A 748 -27.08 32.32 10.35
C THR A 748 -25.65 32.47 10.83
N VAL A 749 -25.41 33.51 11.62
CA VAL A 749 -24.09 33.86 12.18
C VAL A 749 -24.19 33.78 13.70
N GLU A 750 -23.96 32.59 14.25
CA GLU A 750 -24.06 32.27 15.69
C GLU A 750 -22.66 32.22 16.31
N GLY A 751 -22.04 33.40 16.46
CA GLY A 751 -20.64 33.49 16.87
C GLY A 751 -19.71 32.90 15.81
N ARG A 752 -19.11 31.75 16.10
CA ARG A 752 -18.24 31.01 15.16
C ARG A 752 -19.00 30.02 14.30
N GLU A 753 -20.21 29.64 14.71
CA GLU A 753 -21.02 28.64 14.04
C GLU A 753 -21.79 29.27 12.87
N ARG A 754 -22.02 28.47 11.83
CA ARG A 754 -22.81 28.84 10.66
C ARG A 754 -23.81 27.73 10.36
N TYR A 755 -25.09 28.08 10.28
CA TYR A 755 -26.15 27.14 9.93
C TYR A 755 -27.00 27.70 8.81
N THR A 756 -27.41 26.83 7.90
CA THR A 756 -28.19 27.24 6.73
C THR A 756 -29.63 27.55 7.11
N VAL A 757 -30.20 28.58 6.49
CA VAL A 757 -31.63 28.89 6.48
C VAL A 757 -32.18 28.49 5.12
N ASN A 758 -33.09 27.52 5.09
CA ASN A 758 -33.78 27.12 3.87
C ASN A 758 -35.25 27.53 3.88
N VAL A 759 -35.85 27.53 2.69
CA VAL A 759 -37.29 27.76 2.51
C VAL A 759 -37.85 26.56 1.75
N ARG A 760 -38.95 25.97 2.23
CA ARG A 760 -39.55 24.77 1.62
C ARG A 760 -41.05 24.64 1.90
N TYR A 761 -41.79 23.93 1.07
CA TYR A 761 -43.18 23.56 1.38
C TYR A 761 -43.28 22.39 2.38
N PRO A 762 -44.39 22.32 3.13
CA PRO A 762 -44.74 21.16 3.94
C PRO A 762 -44.70 19.87 3.13
N ARG A 763 -44.31 18.78 3.78
CA ARG A 763 -44.16 17.46 3.13
C ARG A 763 -45.44 16.99 2.41
N ALA A 764 -46.62 17.33 2.91
CA ALA A 764 -47.92 16.91 2.35
C ALA A 764 -48.15 17.43 0.92
N PHE A 765 -47.61 18.60 0.56
CA PHE A 765 -47.75 19.17 -0.79
C PHE A 765 -46.72 18.63 -1.80
N ARG A 766 -45.81 17.76 -1.33
CA ARG A 766 -44.68 17.24 -2.11
C ARG A 766 -44.37 15.77 -1.80
N SER A 767 -45.40 15.03 -1.38
CA SER A 767 -45.29 13.61 -1.05
C SER A 767 -45.23 12.73 -2.29
N ASP A 768 -45.88 13.16 -3.36
CA ASP A 768 -46.08 12.38 -4.58
C ASP A 768 -46.27 13.30 -5.80
N PRO A 769 -46.13 12.76 -7.03
CA PRO A 769 -46.21 13.56 -8.25
C PRO A 769 -47.55 14.30 -8.44
N ARG A 770 -48.68 13.74 -7.98
CA ARG A 770 -50.00 14.37 -8.15
C ARG A 770 -50.14 15.56 -7.22
N ALA A 771 -49.80 15.38 -5.94
CA ALA A 771 -49.74 16.50 -5.00
C ALA A 771 -48.83 17.62 -5.51
N ILE A 772 -47.69 17.27 -6.10
CA ILE A 772 -46.78 18.27 -6.70
C ILE A 772 -47.44 19.01 -7.87
N ALA A 773 -48.11 18.30 -8.77
CA ALA A 773 -48.77 18.92 -9.91
C ALA A 773 -49.95 19.83 -9.50
N ASP A 774 -50.78 19.36 -8.56
CA ASP A 774 -52.06 20.01 -8.22
C ASP A 774 -51.90 21.12 -7.17
N GLU A 775 -51.02 20.91 -6.18
CA GLU A 775 -50.94 21.78 -5.01
C GLU A 775 -49.79 22.80 -5.09
N VAL A 776 -48.69 22.48 -5.78
CA VAL A 776 -47.55 23.42 -5.87
C VAL A 776 -47.94 24.58 -6.77
N GLN A 777 -47.85 25.78 -6.21
CA GLN A 777 -48.31 27.00 -6.87
C GLN A 777 -47.15 27.79 -7.48
N VAL A 778 -47.31 28.17 -8.75
CA VAL A 778 -46.43 29.10 -9.46
C VAL A 778 -47.06 30.50 -9.48
N PRO A 779 -46.37 31.55 -9.01
CA PRO A 779 -46.91 32.91 -8.97
C PRO A 779 -47.00 33.52 -10.37
N LEU A 780 -48.11 34.19 -10.67
CA LEU A 780 -48.32 34.88 -11.96
C LEU A 780 -47.83 36.35 -11.90
N PRO A 781 -47.30 36.91 -12.99
CA PRO A 781 -46.86 38.32 -13.03
C PRO A 781 -47.98 39.33 -12.73
N ALA A 782 -49.20 39.04 -13.20
CA ALA A 782 -50.39 39.87 -12.99
C ALA A 782 -51.05 39.68 -11.61
N GLY A 783 -50.46 38.86 -10.73
CA GLY A 783 -51.04 38.45 -9.46
C GLY A 783 -51.86 37.16 -9.58
N GLY A 784 -52.02 36.46 -8.45
CA GLY A 784 -52.58 35.11 -8.40
C GLY A 784 -51.52 34.03 -8.57
N THR A 785 -51.97 32.78 -8.64
CA THR A 785 -51.10 31.60 -8.82
C THR A 785 -51.75 30.60 -9.77
N VAL A 786 -50.93 29.79 -10.40
CA VAL A 786 -51.35 28.65 -11.22
C VAL A 786 -50.73 27.36 -10.65
N PRO A 787 -51.46 26.22 -10.60
CA PRO A 787 -50.87 24.94 -10.25
C PRO A 787 -49.72 24.57 -11.19
N LEU A 788 -48.70 23.89 -10.66
CA LEU A 788 -47.52 23.50 -11.42
C LEU A 788 -47.88 22.58 -12.61
N GLY A 789 -48.87 21.71 -12.44
CA GLY A 789 -49.34 20.77 -13.47
C GLY A 789 -49.94 21.42 -14.72
N GLU A 790 -50.42 22.67 -14.63
CA GLU A 790 -50.95 23.43 -15.77
C GLU A 790 -49.85 24.04 -16.65
N VAL A 791 -48.63 24.15 -16.12
CA VAL A 791 -47.49 24.80 -16.78
C VAL A 791 -46.25 23.92 -16.91
N ALA A 792 -46.26 22.73 -16.30
CA ALA A 792 -45.20 21.75 -16.37
C ALA A 792 -45.74 20.32 -16.22
N LYS A 793 -45.12 19.39 -16.95
CA LYS A 793 -45.41 17.97 -16.85
C LYS A 793 -44.56 17.34 -15.74
N VAL A 794 -45.21 16.67 -14.79
CA VAL A 794 -44.55 16.02 -13.63
C VAL A 794 -44.59 14.51 -13.82
N GLU A 795 -43.45 13.87 -14.07
CA GLU A 795 -43.37 12.44 -14.39
C GLU A 795 -42.23 11.73 -13.64
N LEU A 796 -42.47 10.46 -13.30
CA LEU A 796 -41.43 9.59 -12.75
C LEU A 796 -40.63 8.99 -13.90
N THR A 797 -39.31 9.20 -13.87
CA THR A 797 -38.39 8.72 -14.90
C THR A 797 -37.22 7.97 -14.26
N ARG A 798 -36.40 7.35 -15.11
CA ARG A 798 -35.14 6.74 -14.70
C ARG A 798 -33.98 7.47 -15.34
N GLY A 799 -32.90 7.61 -14.59
CA GLY A 799 -31.71 8.32 -15.02
C GLY A 799 -30.45 7.84 -14.29
N PRO A 800 -29.29 8.46 -14.59
CA PRO A 800 -28.04 8.09 -13.97
C PRO A 800 -27.99 8.48 -12.49
N THR A 801 -27.64 7.56 -11.57
CA THR A 801 -27.39 7.91 -10.15
C THR A 801 -26.03 8.54 -9.93
N SER A 802 -25.05 8.11 -10.71
CA SER A 802 -23.71 8.65 -10.77
C SER A 802 -23.16 8.43 -12.17
N ILE A 803 -22.33 9.37 -12.63
CA ILE A 803 -21.60 9.23 -13.90
C ILE A 803 -20.11 9.21 -13.55
N ARG A 804 -19.40 8.22 -14.10
CA ARG A 804 -17.95 8.13 -14.00
C ARG A 804 -17.35 8.45 -15.35
N THR A 805 -16.25 9.19 -15.31
CA THR A 805 -15.42 9.44 -16.48
C THR A 805 -13.97 9.12 -16.20
N GLU A 806 -13.28 8.61 -17.22
CA GLU A 806 -11.85 8.36 -17.18
C GLU A 806 -11.24 8.91 -18.46
N ASN A 807 -10.30 9.84 -18.32
CA ASN A 807 -9.68 10.57 -19.43
C ASN A 807 -10.68 11.24 -20.38
N GLY A 808 -11.77 11.78 -19.82
CA GLY A 808 -12.83 12.45 -20.58
C GLY A 808 -13.80 11.52 -21.32
N GLN A 809 -13.67 10.19 -21.15
CA GLN A 809 -14.61 9.19 -21.68
C GLN A 809 -15.51 8.66 -20.57
N LEU A 810 -16.75 8.28 -20.90
CA LEU A 810 -17.65 7.64 -19.93
C LEU A 810 -17.12 6.24 -19.59
N ALA A 811 -17.26 5.86 -18.32
CA ALA A 811 -16.80 4.58 -17.80
C ALA A 811 -17.88 3.90 -16.94
N VAL A 812 -18.02 2.58 -17.10
CA VAL A 812 -18.83 1.72 -16.22
C VAL A 812 -17.94 0.65 -15.63
N TYR A 813 -17.95 0.51 -14.31
CA TYR A 813 -17.09 -0.44 -13.61
C TYR A 813 -17.84 -1.72 -13.25
N ILE A 814 -17.14 -2.84 -13.39
CA ILE A 814 -17.57 -4.16 -12.96
C ILE A 814 -16.59 -4.62 -11.90
N PHE A 815 -17.10 -4.82 -10.69
CA PHE A 815 -16.33 -5.27 -9.53
C PHE A 815 -16.43 -6.78 -9.44
N VAL A 816 -15.28 -7.44 -9.36
CA VAL A 816 -15.18 -8.90 -9.37
C VAL A 816 -14.28 -9.32 -8.22
N ASP A 817 -14.85 -10.11 -7.31
CA ASP A 817 -14.14 -10.67 -6.17
C ASP A 817 -13.88 -12.17 -6.37
N LEU A 818 -12.76 -12.66 -5.84
CA LEU A 818 -12.22 -13.99 -6.14
C LEU A 818 -12.08 -14.82 -4.87
N THR A 819 -12.38 -16.12 -4.96
CA THR A 819 -12.12 -17.07 -3.88
C THR A 819 -11.49 -18.36 -4.41
N GLY A 820 -10.40 -18.78 -3.75
CA GLY A 820 -9.76 -20.07 -3.98
C GLY A 820 -9.05 -20.22 -5.33
N ARG A 821 -8.79 -19.12 -6.06
CA ARG A 821 -8.13 -19.12 -7.37
C ARG A 821 -7.09 -18.01 -7.48
N ASP A 822 -6.08 -18.20 -8.33
CA ASP A 822 -5.05 -17.21 -8.59
C ASP A 822 -5.52 -16.12 -9.56
N LEU A 823 -4.93 -14.92 -9.44
CA LEU A 823 -5.39 -13.71 -10.12
C LEU A 823 -5.19 -13.79 -11.64
N GLY A 824 -3.98 -14.13 -12.11
CA GLY A 824 -3.69 -14.14 -13.54
C GLY A 824 -4.37 -15.30 -14.27
N GLY A 825 -4.41 -16.50 -13.68
CA GLY A 825 -5.14 -17.64 -14.22
C GLY A 825 -6.64 -17.39 -14.33
N TYR A 826 -7.24 -16.77 -13.31
CA TYR A 826 -8.63 -16.34 -13.36
C TYR A 826 -8.92 -15.34 -14.47
N VAL A 827 -8.11 -14.27 -14.59
CA VAL A 827 -8.35 -13.22 -15.60
C VAL A 827 -8.17 -13.76 -17.02
N ALA A 828 -7.24 -14.69 -17.24
CA ALA A 828 -7.09 -15.36 -18.54
C ALA A 828 -8.37 -16.12 -18.95
N ASP A 829 -8.94 -16.90 -18.04
CA ASP A 829 -10.19 -17.63 -18.26
C ASP A 829 -11.38 -16.69 -18.45
N ALA A 830 -11.50 -15.67 -17.59
CA ALA A 830 -12.59 -14.70 -17.64
C ALA A 830 -12.53 -13.87 -18.94
N ARG A 831 -11.34 -13.48 -19.39
CA ARG A 831 -11.13 -12.80 -20.68
C ARG A 831 -11.55 -13.70 -21.84
N ALA A 832 -11.12 -14.96 -21.85
CA ALA A 832 -11.50 -15.91 -22.89
C ALA A 832 -13.01 -16.16 -22.93
N ALA A 833 -13.68 -16.22 -21.78
CA ALA A 833 -15.14 -16.35 -21.69
C ALA A 833 -15.86 -15.11 -22.24
N VAL A 834 -15.43 -13.91 -21.84
CA VAL A 834 -16.01 -12.64 -22.31
C VAL A 834 -15.81 -12.45 -23.82
N ASP A 835 -14.62 -12.72 -24.35
CA ASP A 835 -14.32 -12.59 -25.78
C ASP A 835 -15.14 -13.56 -26.65
N ARG A 836 -15.54 -14.71 -26.09
CA ARG A 836 -16.36 -15.71 -26.78
C ARG A 836 -17.85 -15.36 -26.78
N GLU A 837 -18.37 -14.83 -25.67
CA GLU A 837 -19.81 -14.74 -25.42
C GLU A 837 -20.37 -13.32 -25.54
N VAL A 838 -19.54 -12.28 -25.36
CA VAL A 838 -19.96 -10.88 -25.37
C VAL A 838 -19.54 -10.20 -26.68
N ARG A 839 -20.52 -9.66 -27.42
CA ARG A 839 -20.26 -8.85 -28.62
C ARG A 839 -20.26 -7.37 -28.26
N LEU A 840 -19.13 -6.70 -28.47
CA LEU A 840 -18.99 -5.28 -28.16
C LEU A 840 -19.62 -4.40 -29.26
N PRO A 841 -20.48 -3.42 -28.90
CA PRO A 841 -20.95 -2.37 -29.82
C PRO A 841 -19.79 -1.50 -30.35
N GLN A 842 -20.01 -0.85 -31.49
CA GLN A 842 -19.02 0.11 -32.02
C GLN A 842 -18.74 1.24 -31.01
N GLY A 843 -17.47 1.58 -30.84
CA GLY A 843 -17.04 2.62 -29.89
C GLY A 843 -17.04 2.21 -28.42
N THR A 844 -17.31 0.93 -28.10
CA THR A 844 -17.17 0.38 -26.74
C THR A 844 -15.89 -0.43 -26.62
N THR A 845 -15.10 -0.21 -25.57
CA THR A 845 -13.90 -1.00 -25.26
C THR A 845 -13.96 -1.56 -23.84
N LEU A 846 -13.32 -2.71 -23.64
CA LEU A 846 -13.15 -3.32 -22.32
C LEU A 846 -11.70 -3.19 -21.89
N GLN A 847 -11.49 -2.71 -20.67
CA GLN A 847 -10.17 -2.66 -20.04
C GLN A 847 -10.22 -3.45 -18.74
N TRP A 848 -9.29 -4.39 -18.58
CA TRP A 848 -9.10 -5.14 -17.34
C TRP A 848 -8.19 -4.32 -16.43
N SER A 849 -8.62 -4.11 -15.19
CA SER A 849 -7.96 -3.26 -14.20
C SER A 849 -8.09 -3.89 -12.80
N GLY A 850 -7.81 -3.13 -11.74
CA GLY A 850 -7.56 -3.65 -10.40
C GLY A 850 -6.12 -4.16 -10.28
N GLN A 851 -5.88 -5.11 -9.38
CA GLN A 851 -4.54 -5.64 -9.10
C GLN A 851 -3.91 -6.35 -10.31
N TYR A 852 -4.73 -6.83 -11.25
CA TYR A 852 -4.26 -7.46 -12.48
C TYR A 852 -3.43 -6.49 -13.35
N GLU A 853 -3.77 -5.20 -13.39
CA GLU A 853 -3.03 -4.21 -14.16
C GLU A 853 -1.58 -4.06 -13.66
N TYR A 854 -1.39 -4.13 -12.34
CA TYR A 854 -0.05 -4.12 -11.74
C TYR A 854 0.68 -5.44 -11.94
N LEU A 855 -0.03 -6.57 -11.88
CA LEU A 855 0.56 -7.87 -12.19
C LEU A 855 1.12 -7.89 -13.63
N GLU A 856 0.35 -7.42 -14.61
CA GLU A 856 0.75 -7.35 -16.02
C GLU A 856 1.96 -6.41 -16.21
N ARG A 857 1.94 -5.24 -15.57
CA ARG A 857 3.06 -4.28 -15.60
C ARG A 857 4.32 -4.84 -14.96
N ALA A 858 4.19 -5.42 -13.76
CA ALA A 858 5.29 -6.02 -13.04
C ALA A 858 5.88 -7.21 -13.81
N GLU A 859 5.06 -8.06 -14.44
CA GLU A 859 5.54 -9.16 -15.29
C GLU A 859 6.32 -8.63 -16.50
N ALA A 860 5.78 -7.63 -17.21
CA ALA A 860 6.46 -7.00 -18.33
C ALA A 860 7.82 -6.41 -17.92
N ARG A 861 7.91 -5.82 -16.73
CA ARG A 861 9.17 -5.29 -16.20
C ARG A 861 10.12 -6.39 -15.75
N LEU A 862 9.62 -7.45 -15.09
CA LEU A 862 10.42 -8.60 -14.66
C LEU A 862 11.07 -9.33 -15.84
N ARG A 863 10.40 -9.39 -17.00
CA ARG A 863 10.99 -9.90 -18.25
C ARG A 863 12.25 -9.13 -18.71
N ILE A 864 12.41 -7.87 -18.27
CA ILE A 864 13.59 -7.04 -18.53
C ILE A 864 14.59 -7.13 -17.36
N VAL A 865 14.09 -7.05 -16.12
CA VAL A 865 14.89 -7.05 -14.88
C VAL A 865 15.69 -8.34 -14.70
N VAL A 866 15.08 -9.50 -14.96
CA VAL A 866 15.74 -10.79 -14.76
C VAL A 866 16.95 -10.97 -15.69
N PRO A 867 16.84 -10.77 -17.03
CA PRO A 867 18.01 -10.78 -17.91
C PRO A 867 19.08 -9.76 -17.54
N LEU A 868 18.67 -8.54 -17.16
CA LEU A 868 19.62 -7.51 -16.73
C LEU A 868 20.40 -7.93 -15.48
N THR A 869 19.72 -8.53 -14.51
CA THR A 869 20.35 -9.07 -13.29
C THR A 869 21.37 -10.15 -13.63
N LEU A 870 21.00 -11.10 -14.49
CA LEU A 870 21.90 -12.16 -14.93
C LEU A 870 23.12 -11.62 -15.69
N LEU A 871 22.93 -10.59 -16.52
CA LEU A 871 24.02 -9.91 -17.24
C LEU A 871 24.98 -9.20 -16.28
N VAL A 872 24.45 -8.49 -15.28
CA VAL A 872 25.24 -7.81 -14.26
C VAL A 872 26.03 -8.80 -13.41
N VAL A 873 25.39 -9.88 -12.97
CA VAL A 873 26.06 -10.97 -12.23
C VAL A 873 27.16 -11.59 -13.10
N PHE A 874 26.87 -11.90 -14.36
CA PHE A 874 27.85 -12.41 -15.31
C PHE A 874 29.06 -11.47 -15.46
N LEU A 875 28.82 -10.16 -15.63
CA LEU A 875 29.87 -9.16 -15.78
C LEU A 875 30.76 -9.09 -14.54
N LEU A 876 30.17 -9.06 -13.35
CA LEU A 876 30.93 -9.01 -12.10
C LEU A 876 31.73 -10.29 -11.86
N LEU A 877 31.16 -11.46 -12.16
CA LEU A 877 31.87 -12.74 -12.13
C LEU A 877 33.04 -12.76 -13.11
N TYR A 878 32.84 -12.24 -14.33
CA TYR A 878 33.90 -12.10 -15.33
C TYR A 878 35.01 -11.13 -14.88
N LEU A 879 34.66 -10.01 -14.24
CA LEU A 879 35.66 -9.08 -13.68
C LEU A 879 36.47 -9.71 -12.54
N ASN A 880 35.85 -10.58 -11.74
CA ASN A 880 36.52 -11.29 -10.65
C ASN A 880 37.52 -12.34 -11.17
N PHE A 881 37.07 -13.26 -12.04
CA PHE A 881 37.91 -14.37 -12.52
C PHE A 881 38.77 -14.04 -13.74
N ARG A 882 38.38 -13.02 -14.53
CA ARG A 882 38.97 -12.65 -15.83
C ARG A 882 39.04 -13.81 -16.83
N ARG A 883 38.18 -14.82 -16.67
CA ARG A 883 38.15 -16.03 -17.49
C ARG A 883 36.70 -16.46 -17.70
N LEU A 884 36.35 -16.67 -18.98
CA LEU A 884 34.98 -17.01 -19.37
C LEU A 884 34.53 -18.38 -18.85
N THR A 885 35.45 -19.35 -18.78
CA THR A 885 35.14 -20.72 -18.35
C THR A 885 34.68 -20.76 -16.89
N GLU A 886 35.43 -20.13 -16.00
CA GLU A 886 35.16 -20.01 -14.58
C GLU A 886 33.83 -19.27 -14.34
N THR A 887 33.59 -18.16 -15.06
CA THR A 887 32.32 -17.43 -15.03
C THR A 887 31.13 -18.32 -15.43
N LEU A 888 31.24 -19.08 -16.51
CA LEU A 888 30.15 -19.95 -16.98
C LEU A 888 29.87 -21.11 -16.02
N ILE A 889 30.90 -21.67 -15.35
CA ILE A 889 30.72 -22.72 -14.34
C ILE A 889 29.90 -22.18 -13.16
N VAL A 890 30.19 -20.97 -12.68
CA VAL A 890 29.41 -20.35 -11.61
C VAL A 890 28.01 -19.99 -12.09
N MET A 891 27.87 -19.45 -13.32
CA MET A 891 26.55 -19.13 -13.89
C MET A 891 25.64 -20.35 -14.02
N LEU A 892 26.21 -21.52 -14.28
CA LEU A 892 25.48 -22.79 -14.34
C LEU A 892 24.80 -23.11 -13.00
N SER A 893 25.26 -22.55 -11.88
CA SER A 893 24.65 -22.80 -10.56
C SER A 893 23.30 -22.11 -10.34
N LEU A 894 23.03 -20.99 -11.03
CA LEU A 894 21.83 -20.19 -10.81
C LEU A 894 20.53 -20.94 -11.15
N PRO A 895 20.37 -21.61 -12.31
CA PRO A 895 19.15 -22.36 -12.63
C PRO A 895 18.83 -23.46 -11.60
N PHE A 896 19.84 -24.05 -10.97
CA PHE A 896 19.64 -25.07 -9.95
C PHE A 896 19.32 -24.52 -8.57
N ALA A 897 19.75 -23.28 -8.27
CA ALA A 897 19.27 -22.59 -7.08
C ALA A 897 17.74 -22.40 -7.18
N LEU A 898 17.21 -22.07 -8.37
CA LEU A 898 15.76 -21.93 -8.57
C LEU A 898 14.97 -23.20 -8.22
N VAL A 899 15.58 -24.38 -8.41
CA VAL A 899 14.90 -25.67 -8.21
C VAL A 899 14.31 -25.79 -6.80
N GLY A 900 15.14 -25.64 -5.77
CA GLY A 900 14.68 -25.82 -4.39
C GLY A 900 13.66 -24.76 -3.98
N GLY A 901 13.77 -23.54 -4.51
CA GLY A 901 12.80 -22.47 -4.26
C GLY A 901 11.41 -22.81 -4.84
N VAL A 902 11.36 -23.27 -6.10
CA VAL A 902 10.10 -23.69 -6.76
C VAL A 902 9.43 -24.85 -6.02
N TRP A 903 10.20 -25.86 -5.61
CA TRP A 903 9.65 -27.01 -4.88
C TRP A 903 9.11 -26.63 -3.51
N LEU A 904 9.81 -25.77 -2.77
CA LEU A 904 9.35 -25.33 -1.46
C LEU A 904 8.09 -24.46 -1.55
N MET A 905 8.02 -23.58 -2.55
CA MET A 905 6.80 -22.81 -2.83
C MET A 905 5.60 -23.70 -3.16
N TRP A 906 5.81 -24.71 -4.02
CA TRP A 906 4.77 -25.68 -4.38
C TRP A 906 4.29 -26.46 -3.15
N TRP A 907 5.22 -26.91 -2.29
CA TRP A 907 4.90 -27.59 -1.04
C TRP A 907 4.10 -26.72 -0.06
N MET A 908 4.40 -25.42 -0.01
CA MET A 908 3.70 -24.45 0.84
C MET A 908 2.42 -23.89 0.22
N GLY A 909 2.09 -24.25 -1.03
CA GLY A 909 0.92 -23.73 -1.74
C GLY A 909 1.00 -22.22 -2.03
N PHE A 910 2.21 -21.69 -2.23
CA PHE A 910 2.43 -20.28 -2.53
C PHE A 910 2.37 -20.00 -4.03
N ASN A 911 1.71 -18.91 -4.41
CA ASN A 911 1.68 -18.40 -5.78
C ASN A 911 2.95 -17.60 -6.13
N MET A 912 3.22 -17.48 -7.42
CA MET A 912 4.19 -16.53 -7.98
C MET A 912 3.68 -15.10 -7.80
N SER A 913 4.51 -14.27 -7.17
CA SER A 913 4.25 -12.85 -6.95
C SER A 913 5.51 -12.01 -7.12
N VAL A 914 5.36 -10.67 -7.08
CA VAL A 914 6.52 -9.77 -7.13
C VAL A 914 7.46 -10.02 -5.94
N ALA A 915 6.92 -10.30 -4.75
CA ALA A 915 7.70 -10.66 -3.57
C ALA A 915 8.55 -11.92 -3.79
N VAL A 916 7.96 -12.96 -4.39
CA VAL A 916 8.66 -14.21 -4.74
C VAL A 916 9.76 -13.97 -5.77
N ALA A 917 9.50 -13.14 -6.79
CA ALA A 917 10.51 -12.78 -7.79
C ALA A 917 11.72 -12.07 -7.16
N VAL A 918 11.48 -11.14 -6.23
CA VAL A 918 12.54 -10.49 -5.44
C VAL A 918 13.32 -11.51 -4.60
N GLY A 919 12.65 -12.50 -4.00
CA GLY A 919 13.29 -13.62 -3.30
C GLY A 919 14.21 -14.46 -4.21
N PHE A 920 13.80 -14.75 -5.44
CA PHE A 920 14.66 -15.44 -6.42
C PHE A 920 15.85 -14.59 -6.88
N ILE A 921 15.68 -13.28 -7.02
CA ILE A 921 16.80 -12.35 -7.29
C ILE A 921 17.78 -12.35 -6.10
N ALA A 922 17.28 -12.37 -4.86
CA ALA A 922 18.07 -12.55 -3.64
C ALA A 922 18.90 -13.81 -3.68
N LEU A 923 18.24 -14.92 -3.98
CA LEU A 923 18.86 -16.23 -4.09
C LEU A 923 19.93 -16.27 -5.18
N ALA A 924 19.70 -15.66 -6.34
CA ALA A 924 20.66 -15.65 -7.44
C ALA A 924 22.00 -15.03 -7.03
N GLY A 925 21.98 -13.92 -6.29
CA GLY A 925 23.18 -13.28 -5.75
C GLY A 925 23.93 -14.18 -4.77
N VAL A 926 23.23 -14.81 -3.82
CA VAL A 926 23.82 -15.71 -2.81
C VAL A 926 24.33 -17.02 -3.44
N ALA A 927 23.61 -17.57 -4.41
CA ALA A 927 24.05 -18.74 -5.17
C ALA A 927 25.32 -18.44 -5.97
N ALA A 928 25.40 -17.27 -6.61
CA ALA A 928 26.61 -16.83 -7.30
C ALA A 928 27.79 -16.67 -6.33
N GLU A 929 27.58 -16.06 -5.15
CA GLU A 929 28.60 -15.96 -4.10
C GLU A 929 29.14 -17.33 -3.68
N THR A 930 28.27 -18.25 -3.29
CA THR A 930 28.68 -19.59 -2.82
C THR A 930 29.39 -20.38 -3.93
N GLY A 931 29.00 -20.17 -5.19
CA GLY A 931 29.68 -20.69 -6.38
C GLY A 931 31.08 -20.10 -6.58
N VAL A 932 31.25 -18.78 -6.40
CA VAL A 932 32.55 -18.09 -6.49
C VAL A 932 33.53 -18.66 -5.47
N ILE A 933 33.10 -18.75 -4.20
CA ILE A 933 33.95 -19.23 -3.11
C ILE A 933 34.43 -20.66 -3.41
N MET A 934 33.53 -21.56 -3.83
CA MET A 934 33.89 -22.93 -4.17
C MET A 934 34.93 -22.99 -5.30
N LEU A 935 34.74 -22.19 -6.35
CA LEU A 935 35.62 -22.20 -7.51
C LEU A 935 37.02 -21.66 -7.19
N VAL A 936 37.12 -20.57 -6.43
CA VAL A 936 38.41 -19.99 -5.99
C VAL A 936 39.26 -21.04 -5.27
N TYR A 937 38.65 -21.86 -4.42
CA TYR A 937 39.38 -22.89 -3.70
C TYR A 937 39.77 -24.10 -4.53
N LEU A 938 38.94 -24.48 -5.51
CA LEU A 938 39.32 -25.50 -6.49
C LEU A 938 40.51 -25.02 -7.34
N ASP A 939 40.52 -23.74 -7.74
CA ASP A 939 41.63 -23.13 -8.47
C ASP A 939 42.90 -23.05 -7.60
N HIS A 940 42.81 -22.63 -6.33
CA HIS A 940 43.96 -22.59 -5.42
C HIS A 940 44.57 -23.99 -5.20
N ALA A 941 43.73 -25.01 -4.94
CA ALA A 941 44.19 -26.38 -4.75
C ALA A 941 44.86 -26.93 -6.02
N LEU A 942 44.32 -26.60 -7.19
CA LEU A 942 44.92 -26.98 -8.47
C LEU A 942 46.26 -26.27 -8.71
N ASP A 943 46.38 -25.00 -8.35
CA ASP A 943 47.61 -24.23 -8.51
C ASP A 943 48.71 -24.67 -7.54
N GLU A 944 48.37 -25.09 -6.31
CA GLU A 944 49.31 -25.73 -5.38
C GLU A 944 49.86 -27.05 -5.92
N VAL A 945 48.98 -27.94 -6.41
CA VAL A 945 49.39 -29.21 -7.00
C VAL A 945 50.23 -28.97 -8.26
N ARG A 946 49.84 -28.01 -9.11
CA ARG A 946 50.64 -27.60 -10.28
C ARG A 946 52.02 -27.08 -9.88
N ALA A 947 52.13 -26.27 -8.83
CA ALA A 947 53.40 -25.77 -8.35
C ALA A 947 54.29 -26.91 -7.82
N GLY A 948 53.69 -27.91 -7.15
CA GLY A 948 54.37 -29.15 -6.77
C GLY A 948 54.89 -29.94 -7.98
N CYS A 949 54.03 -30.21 -8.97
CA CYS A 949 54.42 -30.93 -10.18
C CYS A 949 55.53 -30.20 -10.97
N ARG A 950 55.51 -28.86 -11.00
CA ARG A 950 56.58 -28.06 -11.63
C ARG A 950 57.91 -28.15 -10.88
N ARG A 951 57.90 -28.22 -9.54
CA ARG A 951 59.12 -28.45 -8.74
C ARG A 951 59.69 -29.85 -8.97
N GLU A 952 58.82 -30.82 -9.26
CA GLU A 952 59.17 -32.21 -9.52
C GLU A 952 59.44 -32.52 -11.01
N GLY A 953 59.28 -31.53 -11.91
CA GLY A 953 59.51 -31.69 -13.34
C GLY A 953 58.52 -32.60 -14.08
N ARG A 954 57.37 -32.94 -13.47
CA ARG A 954 56.38 -33.89 -14.02
C ARG A 954 55.17 -33.19 -14.65
N PRO A 955 54.56 -33.76 -15.72
CA PRO A 955 53.33 -33.23 -16.29
C PRO A 955 52.14 -33.45 -15.34
N LEU A 956 51.19 -32.52 -15.34
CA LEU A 956 49.95 -32.63 -14.56
C LEU A 956 49.07 -33.75 -15.14
N THR A 957 48.63 -34.71 -14.32
CA THR A 957 47.77 -35.83 -14.75
C THR A 957 46.32 -35.67 -14.28
N ARG A 958 45.42 -36.52 -14.81
CA ARG A 958 44.02 -36.58 -14.34
C ARG A 958 43.90 -36.99 -12.86
N GLU A 959 44.82 -37.80 -12.35
CA GLU A 959 44.80 -38.22 -10.95
C GLU A 959 45.25 -37.07 -10.03
N ASP A 960 46.21 -36.27 -10.46
CA ASP A 960 46.60 -35.03 -9.76
C ASP A 960 45.44 -34.03 -9.69
N LEU A 961 44.69 -33.88 -10.79
CA LEU A 961 43.48 -33.06 -10.81
C LEU A 961 42.41 -33.62 -9.87
N ARG A 962 42.23 -34.94 -9.82
CA ARG A 962 41.28 -35.59 -8.90
C ARG A 962 41.68 -35.37 -7.45
N GLN A 963 42.97 -35.48 -7.12
CA GLN A 963 43.49 -35.23 -5.79
C GLN A 963 43.33 -33.75 -5.41
N ALA A 964 43.65 -32.82 -6.32
CA ALA A 964 43.44 -31.39 -6.12
C ALA A 964 41.96 -31.07 -5.84
N ILE A 965 41.02 -31.65 -6.60
CA ILE A 965 39.59 -31.47 -6.37
C ILE A 965 39.15 -32.11 -5.04
N MET A 966 39.68 -33.28 -4.68
CA MET A 966 39.36 -33.93 -3.40
C MET A 966 39.80 -33.07 -2.21
N VAL A 967 41.02 -32.52 -2.25
CA VAL A 967 41.53 -31.61 -1.21
C VAL A 967 40.72 -30.31 -1.22
N GLY A 968 40.60 -29.65 -2.37
CA GLY A 968 39.90 -28.38 -2.49
C GLY A 968 38.41 -28.44 -2.15
N ALA A 969 37.74 -29.57 -2.40
CA ALA A 969 36.34 -29.76 -2.06
C ALA A 969 36.11 -30.15 -0.59
N VAL A 970 36.94 -31.04 -0.02
CA VAL A 970 36.79 -31.48 1.38
C VAL A 970 37.16 -30.37 2.35
N GLU A 971 38.21 -29.60 2.07
CA GLU A 971 38.61 -28.44 2.90
C GLU A 971 37.56 -27.29 2.90
N ARG A 972 36.49 -27.40 2.10
CA ARG A 972 35.46 -26.36 1.95
C ARG A 972 34.06 -26.74 2.37
N VAL A 973 33.85 -27.98 2.81
CA VAL A 973 32.57 -28.38 3.40
C VAL A 973 32.27 -27.53 4.63
N ARG A 974 33.25 -27.27 5.49
CA ARG A 974 33.03 -26.56 6.75
C ARG A 974 32.64 -25.08 6.57
N PRO A 975 33.44 -24.22 5.91
CA PRO A 975 33.06 -22.82 5.75
C PRO A 975 31.73 -22.69 5.02
N LYS A 976 31.53 -23.51 3.98
CA LYS A 976 30.31 -23.44 3.16
C LYS A 976 29.06 -23.94 3.88
N MET A 977 29.14 -25.05 4.59
CA MET A 977 28.00 -25.51 5.42
C MET A 977 27.70 -24.50 6.52
N MET A 978 28.72 -23.83 7.07
CA MET A 978 28.51 -22.75 8.04
C MET A 978 27.75 -21.57 7.42
N THR A 979 28.16 -21.08 6.25
CA THR A 979 27.46 -20.02 5.50
C THR A 979 26.02 -20.40 5.21
N VAL A 980 25.80 -21.58 4.62
CA VAL A 980 24.48 -22.07 4.24
C VAL A 980 23.58 -22.21 5.46
N VAL A 981 24.08 -22.80 6.55
CA VAL A 981 23.31 -22.98 7.79
C VAL A 981 23.04 -21.62 8.43
N ALA A 982 23.99 -20.68 8.43
CA ALA A 982 23.77 -19.34 8.96
C ALA A 982 22.69 -18.58 8.17
N ILE A 983 22.71 -18.65 6.84
CA ILE A 983 21.69 -18.04 5.98
C ILE A 983 20.34 -18.70 6.18
N MET A 984 20.26 -20.04 6.13
CA MET A 984 19.01 -20.76 6.32
C MET A 984 18.43 -20.56 7.72
N ALA A 985 19.26 -20.67 8.76
CA ALA A 985 18.83 -20.50 10.15
C ALA A 985 18.48 -19.04 10.46
N GLY A 986 19.13 -18.07 9.79
CA GLY A 986 18.76 -16.65 9.86
C GLY A 986 17.44 -16.34 9.15
N LEU A 987 17.07 -17.07 8.08
CA LEU A 987 15.79 -16.84 7.39
C LEU A 987 14.62 -17.65 8.00
N LEU A 988 14.91 -18.65 8.83
CA LEU A 988 13.90 -19.55 9.40
C LEU A 988 12.92 -18.86 10.37
N PRO A 989 13.36 -17.90 11.24
CA PRO A 989 12.44 -17.10 12.05
C PRO A 989 11.43 -16.33 11.20
N ILE A 990 11.85 -15.76 10.06
CA ILE A 990 10.94 -15.07 9.12
C ILE A 990 9.86 -16.02 8.61
N LEU A 991 10.24 -17.26 8.28
CA LEU A 991 9.33 -18.26 7.74
C LEU A 991 8.22 -18.66 8.73
N TRP A 992 8.52 -18.67 10.03
CA TRP A 992 7.59 -19.07 11.08
C TRP A 992 6.98 -17.90 11.85
N SER A 993 7.36 -16.67 11.52
CA SER A 993 6.79 -15.49 12.14
C SER A 993 5.28 -15.42 11.86
N THR A 994 4.49 -15.30 12.93
CA THR A 994 3.04 -15.14 12.88
C THR A 994 2.69 -13.77 13.45
N GLY A 995 2.63 -12.75 12.59
CA GLY A 995 2.37 -11.37 12.98
C GLY A 995 2.05 -10.50 11.76
N SER A 996 1.60 -9.27 12.00
CA SER A 996 1.27 -8.33 10.91
C SER A 996 2.47 -8.10 9.99
N GLY A 997 2.27 -8.33 8.68
CA GLY A 997 3.31 -8.18 7.66
C GLY A 997 4.21 -9.39 7.44
N SER A 998 4.01 -10.47 8.21
CA SER A 998 4.77 -11.72 8.03
C SER A 998 4.50 -12.37 6.67
N GLU A 999 3.32 -12.17 6.09
CA GLU A 999 2.90 -12.81 4.83
C GLU A 999 3.80 -12.43 3.66
N VAL A 1000 4.12 -11.14 3.53
CA VAL A 1000 5.03 -10.65 2.48
C VAL A 1000 6.44 -11.19 2.72
N MET A 1001 6.90 -11.17 3.97
CA MET A 1001 8.25 -11.60 4.33
C MET A 1001 8.48 -13.10 4.11
N GLN A 1002 7.50 -13.94 4.42
CA GLN A 1002 7.52 -15.38 4.12
C GLN A 1002 7.65 -15.63 2.62
N ARG A 1003 6.92 -14.88 1.79
CA ARG A 1003 6.98 -15.01 0.32
C ARG A 1003 8.34 -14.65 -0.28
N ILE A 1004 9.10 -13.78 0.38
CA ILE A 1004 10.47 -13.44 -0.01
C ILE A 1004 11.47 -14.51 0.51
N ALA A 1005 11.27 -15.01 1.73
CA ALA A 1005 12.19 -15.94 2.38
C ALA A 1005 12.11 -17.38 1.82
N VAL A 1006 10.92 -17.87 1.46
CA VAL A 1006 10.72 -19.25 0.97
C VAL A 1006 11.59 -19.58 -0.26
N PRO A 1007 11.61 -18.78 -1.34
CA PRO A 1007 12.48 -19.03 -2.48
C PRO A 1007 13.96 -19.11 -2.08
N MET A 1008 14.40 -18.25 -1.15
CA MET A 1008 15.76 -18.24 -0.66
C MET A 1008 16.09 -19.50 0.15
N ILE A 1009 15.26 -19.89 1.12
CA ILE A 1009 15.51 -21.08 1.96
C ILE A 1009 15.55 -22.34 1.10
N GLY A 1010 14.51 -22.55 0.28
CA GLY A 1010 14.44 -23.71 -0.61
C GLY A 1010 15.59 -23.73 -1.59
N GLY A 1011 15.88 -22.59 -2.21
CA GLY A 1011 16.96 -22.48 -3.18
C GLY A 1011 18.37 -22.62 -2.60
N MET A 1012 18.57 -22.23 -1.34
CA MET A 1012 19.85 -22.45 -0.64
C MET A 1012 20.10 -23.94 -0.41
N VAL A 1013 19.07 -24.75 -0.15
CA VAL A 1013 19.20 -26.21 -0.05
C VAL A 1013 19.68 -26.80 -1.38
N SER A 1014 19.00 -26.48 -2.49
CA SER A 1014 19.38 -27.02 -3.80
C SER A 1014 20.73 -26.47 -4.29
N SER A 1015 21.00 -25.17 -4.06
CA SER A 1015 22.29 -24.53 -4.35
C SER A 1015 23.45 -25.21 -3.60
N THR A 1016 23.25 -25.59 -2.34
CA THR A 1016 24.28 -26.25 -1.53
C THR A 1016 24.66 -27.60 -2.08
N VAL A 1017 23.64 -28.44 -2.34
CA VAL A 1017 23.82 -29.77 -2.94
C VAL A 1017 24.55 -29.63 -4.27
N LEU A 1018 24.09 -28.72 -5.13
CA LEU A 1018 24.69 -28.50 -6.44
C LEU A 1018 26.14 -28.03 -6.34
N THR A 1019 26.39 -27.02 -5.53
CA THR A 1019 27.71 -26.40 -5.44
C THR A 1019 28.71 -27.39 -4.82
N LEU A 1020 28.28 -28.32 -3.97
CA LEU A 1020 29.14 -29.36 -3.37
C LEU A 1020 29.34 -30.58 -4.28
N VAL A 1021 28.38 -30.87 -5.16
CA VAL A 1021 28.38 -32.11 -5.98
C VAL A 1021 28.69 -31.80 -7.45
N VAL A 1022 27.89 -30.94 -8.07
CA VAL A 1022 27.92 -30.70 -9.52
C VAL A 1022 29.05 -29.77 -9.94
N ILE A 1023 29.37 -28.71 -9.19
CA ILE A 1023 30.50 -27.82 -9.54
C ILE A 1023 31.83 -28.59 -9.63
N PRO A 1024 32.22 -29.43 -8.64
CA PRO A 1024 33.40 -30.29 -8.77
C PRO A 1024 33.38 -31.22 -9.99
N ALA A 1025 32.22 -31.81 -10.31
CA ALA A 1025 32.09 -32.70 -11.47
C ALA A 1025 32.26 -31.97 -12.80
N VAL A 1026 31.65 -30.79 -12.93
CA VAL A 1026 31.79 -29.91 -14.11
C VAL A 1026 33.23 -29.39 -14.21
N TYR A 1027 33.82 -28.96 -13.10
CA TYR A 1027 35.22 -28.51 -13.04
C TYR A 1027 36.19 -29.63 -13.46
N ALA A 1028 36.00 -30.86 -12.96
CA ALA A 1028 36.78 -32.03 -13.36
C ALA A 1028 36.67 -32.34 -14.87
N LEU A 1029 35.47 -32.19 -15.44
CA LEU A 1029 35.22 -32.44 -16.87
C LEU A 1029 35.90 -31.37 -17.73
N VAL A 1030 35.80 -30.10 -17.34
CA VAL A 1030 36.31 -28.96 -18.12
C VAL A 1030 37.82 -28.84 -18.02
N LYS A 1031 38.40 -28.87 -16.80
CA LYS A 1031 39.86 -28.77 -16.59
C LYS A 1031 40.60 -30.09 -16.88
N GLY A 1032 39.87 -31.21 -16.96
CA GLY A 1032 40.41 -32.51 -17.36
C GLY A 1032 40.51 -32.70 -18.88
N ARG A 1033 39.90 -31.83 -19.69
CA ARG A 1033 40.04 -31.86 -21.17
C ARG A 1033 41.48 -31.49 -21.53
N GLY A 1034 42.22 -32.47 -22.05
CA GLY A 1034 43.61 -32.31 -22.47
C GLY A 1034 44.67 -32.82 -21.48
N LEU A 1035 44.28 -33.36 -20.31
CA LEU A 1035 45.24 -34.01 -19.39
C LEU A 1035 45.40 -35.51 -19.68
N PRO A 1036 46.64 -36.03 -19.69
CA PRO A 1036 46.92 -37.46 -19.84
C PRO A 1036 46.41 -38.26 -18.64
N GLU A 1037 45.93 -39.47 -18.93
CA GLU A 1037 45.37 -40.42 -17.97
C GLU A 1037 46.49 -41.32 -17.43
N ALA A 1038 47.25 -40.79 -16.45
CA ALA A 1038 48.40 -41.43 -15.80
C ALA A 1038 49.55 -41.85 -16.74
N ALA A 1039 50.79 -41.68 -16.28
CA ALA A 1039 51.97 -42.19 -16.97
C ALA A 1039 51.95 -43.73 -16.94
N ALA A 1040 52.01 -44.36 -18.12
CA ALA A 1040 52.35 -45.77 -18.22
C ALA A 1040 53.81 -45.94 -17.74
N GLU A 1041 54.01 -46.55 -16.58
CA GLU A 1041 55.32 -47.04 -16.17
C GLU A 1041 55.73 -48.24 -17.03
N GLY A 1042 56.88 -48.15 -17.71
CA GLY A 1042 57.75 -49.31 -17.94
C GLY A 1042 58.17 -49.65 -19.38
N ALA A 1043 59.44 -49.32 -19.68
CA ALA A 1043 60.40 -50.10 -20.47
C ALA A 1043 60.34 -50.11 -22.02
N ARG A 1044 61.39 -49.56 -22.64
CA ARG A 1044 62.49 -50.35 -23.26
C ARG A 1044 63.66 -49.44 -23.65
N MET A 1045 64.81 -49.62 -22.99
CA MET A 1045 66.12 -49.26 -23.55
C MET A 1045 66.40 -50.13 -24.79
N PRO A 1046 67.02 -49.62 -25.87
CA PRO A 1046 67.61 -50.46 -26.89
C PRO A 1046 68.97 -50.97 -26.40
N LEU A 1047 69.11 -52.29 -26.37
CA LEU A 1047 70.39 -52.98 -26.30
C LEU A 1047 71.22 -52.66 -27.55
N ALA A 1048 72.49 -52.39 -27.33
CA ALA A 1048 73.52 -52.27 -28.36
C ALA A 1048 73.86 -53.64 -28.97
N ALA A 1049 74.03 -53.65 -30.30
CA ALA A 1049 74.84 -54.55 -31.12
C ALA A 1049 75.05 -53.77 -32.44
N GLU A 1050 76.24 -53.50 -32.98
CA GLU A 1050 77.65 -53.91 -32.78
C GLU A 1050 78.55 -52.67 -32.69
#